data_AF-A0AAW1PF47-F1
#
_entry.id   AF-A0AAW1PF47-F1
#
_cell.length_a   1.000
_cell.length_b   1.000
_cell.length_c   1.000
_cell.angle_alpha   90.00
_cell.angle_beta   90.00
_cell.angle_gamma   90.00
#
_symmetry.space_group_name_H-M   'P 1'
#
loop_
_entity.id
_entity.type
_entity.pdbx_description
1 polymer ?
#
loop_
_entity_poly.entity_id
_entity_poly.type
_entity_poly.pdbx_seq_one_letter_code
_entity_poly.pdbx_strand_id
1 'polypeptide(L)'
;MMTKAKQPPASGQKSIKSFFSKNPRPPPSQAAPPSQDTKHTSAGPKQAPEKQEPPVNTRTSPRKKASTPAQPAAPAAADEAAAPAKTTAAEVAAEPDGCQLVCKRVSVYWPDDDDWYQGTVKGFNGSKHRIAYDDGEQETVDLSVEKYKIISGTEPEPEPKPEQRSAKRRAAHVIFSDDDDEEMSKEADESPGDSASGSDFGQDEEKEPAKKKAKTAPTPAKATTNKTPASKTPARTAPSSAQSMGKKTPATKTPSAKPAGSSAKLAAMPAAIASSTPAPKGMEASDDWQRYTQRAAQRFPFLAADRVMDANRRRPGHPDWDPRTLHIPPTWFKDAKVSEGQRQWWQFKAQHFDSVMLFKMGKFYEMFEMDAHVGSDVLGLSYMRGEQPHCGFPEANYQAHAERLARAGLRVVVIEQTETPDQLKLRNEERRARGQTKVNVVNRELVAVLTQGTLSDPDMLRSHPDASYLLALLETPAPEHDGGPQPEAGGTLLAACAVDVASGHMLIGQWCDDPMRTRLRALLAALHPAELVLPKAGLDGASGKVLKAAAGSVRTNHLDFEDAAAGRQGLADSAYFDEQGTSAEGKAGMPPLLQGLMEAGDSHDPSLRALAGCLAYLRSVLLDRPVMAMCRPEWLPQSSFPSPGGDSAADSAAAAGRPPACMALDGNALEALEVLEGSSGGTDGSLLGALDRCVTPAGRRLLRSWLCRPLDDVDAITARQDAVHDLMHGISEEMGTARQRFAGVGDLERGVARIVAACAGATGRDAEAVVLYEDAAKRRVMAFVSTLRSLQALQRAMEGLQAACGDMSSTLLQKLVTPGQALPAFAEPLDALVAAADWEEAAAQGRVIPTPGTNAEVDEAEAGLAAVEKKLAGYLKEVKQLLKGGPISSISYVPLHKETHVLEIPSELEKAVPGNWERLAQRKGFSRYMSPALRKLVKERNELLQTRELALSSVLKGLLMRFSQHRDTWGGAVEAMAQLDALASLAAAAMDASANGPVCRPEFIAPGSNKASDTPAVFRARQLRHPAAACGGEWGSFVPNDVCLGGEEAPFILLTGPNMGGKSTLLRQVCLAVVMAQAGAWVPAESLQLTPTDALFVRSGARDAIMSGQSTFFVELAETAAALHRASARSLVALDELGRGTSTSDGAAIAAAVLQHLASTICCRGLFATHYHRLADDHQDDANVSVRHMACHVDSAGDCEQVTFLYKLAEGACPKSYGPNVARLAGLPPSLLAPGFQYW
;
A
#
# COMPACT_ATOMS: atom_id res chain seq x y z
N MET A 1 -31.31 -33.86 -48.90
CA MET A 1 -30.37 -34.72 -49.66
C MET A 1 -29.01 -34.68 -48.96
N MET A 2 -28.16 -35.69 -49.15
CA MET A 2 -26.74 -35.70 -48.69
C MET A 2 -25.85 -34.94 -49.71
N THR A 3 -24.61 -34.49 -49.47
CA THR A 3 -23.39 -35.18 -48.97
C THR A 3 -22.32 -34.14 -48.56
N LYS A 4 -21.67 -34.24 -47.37
CA LYS A 4 -20.42 -34.95 -46.97
C LYS A 4 -19.06 -34.37 -47.45
N ALA A 5 -18.33 -33.74 -46.52
CA ALA A 5 -16.87 -33.95 -46.24
C ALA A 5 -16.54 -33.28 -44.88
N LYS A 6 -16.24 -33.97 -43.76
CA LYS A 6 -15.05 -34.76 -43.34
C LYS A 6 -13.93 -33.94 -42.67
N GLN A 7 -13.92 -33.94 -41.33
CA GLN A 7 -12.74 -33.67 -40.47
C GLN A 7 -12.11 -35.00 -39.99
N PRO A 8 -10.83 -35.01 -39.57
CA PRO A 8 -10.27 -35.98 -38.62
C PRO A 8 -10.50 -35.53 -37.14
N PRO A 9 -10.42 -36.44 -36.13
CA PRO A 9 -10.98 -36.20 -34.80
C PRO A 9 -9.95 -35.93 -33.67
N ALA A 10 -10.46 -35.46 -32.52
CA ALA A 10 -9.71 -35.20 -31.30
C ALA A 10 -9.39 -36.47 -30.46
N SER A 11 -8.35 -36.41 -29.64
CA SER A 11 -7.94 -37.44 -28.68
C SER A 11 -8.55 -37.23 -27.29
N GLY A 12 -9.68 -37.89 -27.01
CA GLY A 12 -10.29 -37.93 -25.67
C GLY A 12 -9.79 -39.12 -24.84
N GLN A 13 -9.20 -38.86 -23.67
CA GLN A 13 -8.88 -39.91 -22.68
C GLN A 13 -10.13 -40.31 -21.86
N LYS A 14 -10.28 -41.60 -21.53
CA LYS A 14 -11.13 -42.08 -20.42
C LYS A 14 -10.51 -43.27 -19.70
N SER A 15 -10.40 -43.12 -18.37
CA SER A 15 -10.33 -44.09 -17.26
C SER A 15 -10.18 -45.59 -17.57
N ILE A 16 -9.28 -46.27 -16.83
CA ILE A 16 -9.46 -47.69 -16.52
C ILE A 16 -8.88 -48.10 -15.14
N LYS A 17 -9.77 -48.32 -14.15
CA LYS A 17 -9.84 -49.54 -13.30
C LYS A 17 -10.78 -49.38 -12.10
N SER A 18 -11.89 -50.12 -12.15
CA SER A 18 -12.60 -50.62 -10.97
C SER A 18 -12.01 -51.96 -10.52
N PHE A 19 -12.09 -52.32 -9.24
CA PHE A 19 -12.05 -53.74 -8.84
C PHE A 19 -12.91 -54.04 -7.60
N PHE A 20 -13.51 -55.22 -7.61
CA PHE A 20 -14.37 -55.86 -6.59
C PHE A 20 -15.74 -55.23 -6.30
N SER A 21 -16.75 -56.09 -6.48
CA SER A 21 -18.12 -55.97 -5.98
C SER A 21 -18.59 -57.37 -5.56
N LYS A 22 -19.74 -57.48 -4.88
CA LYS A 22 -20.57 -58.69 -4.86
C LYS A 22 -22.03 -58.36 -4.52
N ASN A 23 -22.95 -58.98 -5.25
CA ASN A 23 -24.41 -58.89 -5.12
C ASN A 23 -24.97 -60.33 -4.97
N PRO A 24 -26.26 -60.49 -4.59
CA PRO A 24 -27.20 -61.05 -5.58
C PRO A 24 -28.67 -60.54 -5.53
N ARG A 25 -29.13 -60.01 -6.68
CA ARG A 25 -30.38 -60.30 -7.45
C ARG A 25 -31.41 -61.34 -6.92
N PRO A 26 -32.67 -61.41 -7.46
CA PRO A 26 -33.45 -60.52 -8.38
C PRO A 26 -34.89 -60.26 -7.78
N PRO A 27 -36.08 -60.11 -8.46
CA PRO A 27 -36.45 -59.98 -9.88
C PRO A 27 -37.44 -58.75 -10.13
N PRO A 28 -38.55 -58.71 -10.94
CA PRO A 28 -38.85 -57.48 -11.73
C PRO A 28 -40.34 -57.01 -11.92
N SER A 29 -40.52 -55.98 -12.78
CA SER A 29 -41.75 -55.60 -13.56
C SER A 29 -42.89 -54.86 -12.82
N GLN A 30 -43.77 -54.03 -13.45
CA GLN A 30 -43.83 -53.44 -14.81
C GLN A 30 -44.77 -52.20 -14.88
N ALA A 31 -44.50 -51.28 -15.83
CA ALA A 31 -45.42 -50.44 -16.63
C ALA A 31 -46.64 -49.64 -16.06
N ALA A 32 -46.64 -48.34 -16.42
CA ALA A 32 -47.77 -47.53 -16.94
C ALA A 32 -48.79 -46.80 -15.99
N PRO A 33 -49.47 -45.71 -16.46
CA PRO A 33 -50.33 -44.79 -15.68
C PRO A 33 -51.85 -44.96 -16.05
N PRO A 34 -52.83 -44.03 -15.83
CA PRO A 34 -52.79 -42.66 -15.26
C PRO A 34 -53.99 -42.24 -14.34
N SER A 35 -54.09 -40.92 -14.12
CA SER A 35 -55.33 -40.09 -14.00
C SER A 35 -56.07 -39.90 -12.65
N GLN A 36 -56.18 -38.60 -12.33
CA GLN A 36 -57.38 -37.85 -11.92
C GLN A 36 -58.12 -38.06 -10.58
N ASP A 37 -58.09 -36.95 -9.82
CA ASP A 37 -59.23 -36.22 -9.26
C ASP A 37 -59.86 -36.59 -7.91
N THR A 38 -60.31 -35.51 -7.26
CA THR A 38 -61.26 -35.40 -6.13
C THR A 38 -60.97 -36.14 -4.83
N LYS A 39 -61.35 -35.65 -3.65
CA LYS A 39 -61.59 -34.32 -3.03
C LYS A 39 -62.06 -34.64 -1.58
N HIS A 40 -62.16 -33.64 -0.71
CA HIS A 40 -62.95 -33.68 0.53
C HIS A 40 -62.46 -34.61 1.67
N THR A 41 -62.63 -34.28 2.97
CA THR A 41 -62.42 -33.00 3.70
C THR A 41 -62.48 -33.29 5.21
N SER A 42 -62.00 -32.34 6.02
CA SER A 42 -62.49 -31.99 7.38
C SER A 42 -62.21 -32.91 8.60
N ALA A 43 -61.95 -32.20 9.71
CA ALA A 43 -62.22 -32.56 11.11
C ALA A 43 -61.44 -33.72 11.79
N GLY A 44 -60.50 -33.34 12.66
CA GLY A 44 -60.32 -34.00 13.97
C GLY A 44 -61.28 -33.38 15.00
N PRO A 45 -60.90 -33.16 16.28
CA PRO A 45 -59.73 -33.66 17.02
C PRO A 45 -60.09 -34.30 18.38
N LYS A 46 -59.10 -34.88 19.12
CA LYS A 46 -58.85 -34.69 20.59
C LYS A 46 -57.95 -35.76 21.25
N GLN A 47 -57.00 -35.25 22.06
CA GLN A 47 -56.60 -35.65 23.43
C GLN A 47 -56.32 -37.11 23.85
N ALA A 48 -55.26 -37.25 24.66
CA ALA A 48 -54.66 -38.43 25.31
C ALA A 48 -55.43 -38.85 26.63
N PRO A 49 -54.92 -39.63 27.63
CA PRO A 49 -53.57 -40.20 27.87
C PRO A 49 -53.46 -41.61 28.56
N GLU A 50 -52.24 -42.01 28.98
CA GLU A 50 -51.90 -43.04 30.02
C GLU A 50 -52.19 -44.55 29.71
N LYS A 51 -51.58 -45.61 30.31
CA LYS A 51 -50.46 -45.80 31.30
C LYS A 51 -49.91 -47.27 31.30
N GLN A 52 -48.65 -47.45 31.73
CA GLN A 52 -48.05 -48.57 32.53
C GLN A 52 -47.75 -50.01 31.97
N GLU A 53 -46.85 -50.69 32.69
CA GLU A 53 -46.13 -51.98 32.47
C GLU A 53 -46.64 -53.10 33.45
N PRO A 54 -45.89 -54.14 33.95
CA PRO A 54 -44.60 -54.81 33.63
C PRO A 54 -44.83 -56.37 33.52
N PRO A 55 -44.14 -57.36 34.17
CA PRO A 55 -42.74 -57.57 34.66
C PRO A 55 -42.12 -58.96 34.27
N VAL A 56 -40.93 -59.33 34.81
CA VAL A 56 -40.59 -60.62 35.54
C VAL A 56 -39.10 -61.07 35.43
N ASN A 57 -38.36 -61.00 36.57
CA ASN A 57 -37.27 -61.88 37.14
C ASN A 57 -36.04 -62.38 36.33
N THR A 58 -34.84 -62.70 36.88
CA THR A 58 -34.06 -62.52 38.17
C THR A 58 -32.56 -62.92 37.91
N ARG A 59 -31.51 -62.79 38.74
CA ARG A 59 -31.31 -63.12 40.20
C ARG A 59 -29.90 -62.71 40.76
N THR A 60 -29.82 -62.24 42.03
CA THR A 60 -28.71 -62.31 43.07
C THR A 60 -27.24 -61.94 42.73
N SER A 61 -26.42 -61.11 43.45
CA SER A 61 -26.29 -60.61 44.87
C SER A 61 -25.59 -61.59 45.88
N PRO A 62 -24.98 -61.20 47.04
CA PRO A 62 -25.00 -59.89 47.78
C PRO A 62 -23.76 -59.43 48.66
N ARG A 63 -23.88 -58.22 49.28
CA ARG A 63 -23.40 -57.76 50.65
C ARG A 63 -22.02 -57.08 50.92
N LYS A 64 -21.88 -56.50 52.15
CA LYS A 64 -20.95 -55.42 52.59
C LYS A 64 -20.05 -55.78 53.80
N LYS A 65 -18.82 -55.22 53.90
CA LYS A 65 -18.27 -54.43 55.04
C LYS A 65 -16.82 -53.93 54.75
N ALA A 66 -16.08 -53.37 55.72
CA ALA A 66 -15.00 -52.39 55.51
C ALA A 66 -13.61 -52.73 56.17
N SER A 67 -12.68 -51.76 56.08
CA SER A 67 -11.33 -51.62 56.70
C SER A 67 -10.10 -52.37 56.10
N THR A 68 -8.99 -51.62 56.09
CA THR A 68 -7.56 -51.89 55.76
C THR A 68 -6.81 -52.61 56.92
N PRO A 69 -5.48 -52.96 56.87
CA PRO A 69 -4.44 -52.78 55.83
C PRO A 69 -3.54 -54.04 55.52
N ALA A 70 -2.45 -53.82 54.74
CA ALA A 70 -1.08 -54.40 54.86
C ALA A 70 -0.52 -55.37 53.78
N GLN A 71 0.81 -55.32 53.65
CA GLN A 71 1.79 -56.07 52.81
C GLN A 71 2.27 -57.38 53.52
N PRO A 72 3.14 -58.30 52.98
CA PRO A 72 4.36 -58.04 52.15
C PRO A 72 4.95 -59.10 51.15
N ALA A 73 5.89 -58.60 50.32
CA ALA A 73 7.20 -59.14 49.83
C ALA A 73 7.49 -60.61 49.33
N ALA A 74 7.95 -60.71 48.06
CA ALA A 74 9.24 -61.30 47.55
C ALA A 74 9.58 -62.82 47.79
N PRO A 75 10.74 -63.42 47.32
CA PRO A 75 11.87 -62.94 46.48
C PRO A 75 12.47 -63.91 45.39
N ALA A 76 13.41 -63.40 44.55
CA ALA A 76 14.61 -64.04 43.90
C ALA A 76 14.45 -65.31 42.99
N ALA A 77 15.43 -65.78 42.17
CA ALA A 77 16.82 -65.42 41.82
C ALA A 77 17.11 -65.81 40.32
N ALA A 78 17.89 -65.05 39.51
CA ALA A 78 19.36 -65.14 39.24
C ALA A 78 19.85 -66.26 38.28
N ASP A 79 20.65 -65.90 37.25
CA ASP A 79 22.05 -66.38 37.07
C ASP A 79 22.82 -65.60 35.95
N GLU A 80 24.14 -65.82 35.80
CA GLU A 80 25.07 -64.99 34.98
C GLU A 80 25.61 -65.59 33.64
N ALA A 81 26.20 -64.70 32.82
CA ALA A 81 27.54 -64.84 32.17
C ALA A 81 27.72 -64.97 30.63
N ALA A 82 28.73 -64.20 30.16
CA ALA A 82 29.60 -64.38 28.98
C ALA A 82 29.10 -64.09 27.54
N ALA A 83 30.01 -63.51 26.74
CA ALA A 83 29.95 -63.26 25.29
C ALA A 83 31.15 -63.98 24.60
N PRO A 84 31.28 -64.09 23.24
CA PRO A 84 31.57 -62.92 22.39
C PRO A 84 31.14 -62.95 20.87
N ALA A 85 31.10 -61.74 20.28
CA ALA A 85 31.51 -61.35 18.91
C ALA A 85 31.01 -62.03 17.60
N LYS A 86 30.38 -61.17 16.75
CA LYS A 86 30.41 -61.07 15.27
C LYS A 86 29.66 -62.08 14.36
N THR A 87 28.84 -61.48 13.46
CA THR A 87 28.43 -61.93 12.09
C THR A 87 27.61 -63.24 11.97
N THR A 88 26.56 -63.37 11.15
CA THR A 88 26.01 -62.50 10.08
C THR A 88 24.49 -62.70 9.90
N ALA A 89 23.82 -61.72 9.28
CA ALA A 89 22.44 -61.67 8.75
C ALA A 89 21.53 -62.91 8.76
N ALA A 90 20.31 -62.77 9.32
CA ALA A 90 19.03 -63.03 8.64
C ALA A 90 17.80 -62.50 9.44
N GLU A 91 16.91 -61.80 8.72
CA GLU A 91 15.42 -61.68 8.85
C GLU A 91 14.64 -61.51 10.18
N VAL A 92 13.82 -60.43 10.18
CA VAL A 92 12.44 -60.29 10.74
C VAL A 92 12.22 -60.25 12.26
N ALA A 93 11.88 -59.05 12.77
CA ALA A 93 10.75 -58.84 13.69
C ALA A 93 10.30 -57.34 13.75
N ALA A 94 9.05 -57.09 13.34
CA ALA A 94 8.14 -55.95 13.63
C ALA A 94 8.70 -54.56 14.03
N GLU A 95 8.37 -53.55 13.21
CA GLU A 95 8.31 -52.14 13.62
C GLU A 95 7.12 -51.88 14.59
N PRO A 96 7.21 -50.89 15.49
CA PRO A 96 6.10 -50.51 16.35
C PRO A 96 5.07 -49.67 15.58
N ASP A 97 3.80 -50.06 15.71
CA ASP A 97 2.64 -49.35 15.15
C ASP A 97 2.65 -47.86 15.53
N GLY A 98 2.62 -46.96 14.53
CA GLY A 98 2.91 -45.52 14.71
C GLY A 98 2.00 -44.81 15.72
N CYS A 99 0.79 -45.34 15.94
CA CYS A 99 -0.14 -44.95 17.00
C CYS A 99 0.44 -45.06 18.42
N GLN A 100 1.41 -45.96 18.67
CA GLN A 100 1.99 -46.19 19.99
C GLN A 100 2.86 -45.03 20.51
N LEU A 101 3.18 -44.04 19.69
CA LEU A 101 3.89 -42.82 20.12
C LEU A 101 2.96 -41.72 20.61
N VAL A 102 1.65 -41.78 20.29
CA VAL A 102 0.67 -40.76 20.71
C VAL A 102 0.58 -40.70 22.25
N CYS A 103 0.49 -39.47 22.78
CA CYS A 103 0.55 -39.13 24.20
C CYS A 103 1.87 -39.43 24.92
N LYS A 104 2.93 -39.88 24.23
CA LYS A 104 4.29 -39.95 24.81
C LYS A 104 5.03 -38.63 24.63
N ARG A 105 5.91 -38.30 25.60
CA ARG A 105 6.90 -37.24 25.47
C ARG A 105 8.09 -37.77 24.69
N VAL A 106 8.57 -37.00 23.73
CA VAL A 106 9.69 -37.32 22.85
C VAL A 106 10.65 -36.14 22.79
N SER A 107 11.92 -36.44 22.56
CA SER A 107 12.89 -35.45 22.10
C SER A 107 13.24 -35.74 20.65
N VAL A 108 13.21 -34.72 19.79
CA VAL A 108 13.50 -34.79 18.35
C VAL A 108 14.71 -33.91 18.07
N TYR A 109 15.67 -34.43 17.32
CA TYR A 109 16.83 -33.68 16.88
C TYR A 109 16.54 -32.99 15.55
N TRP A 110 16.87 -31.71 15.45
CA TRP A 110 16.65 -30.89 14.26
C TRP A 110 17.99 -30.61 13.56
N PRO A 111 18.23 -31.14 12.34
CA PRO A 111 19.55 -31.03 11.69
C PRO A 111 20.00 -29.61 11.37
N ASP A 112 19.06 -28.68 11.12
CA ASP A 112 19.38 -27.30 10.74
C ASP A 112 19.87 -26.45 11.92
N ASP A 113 19.49 -26.81 13.15
CA ASP A 113 19.90 -26.17 14.41
C ASP A 113 21.01 -26.93 15.18
N ASP A 114 21.25 -28.21 14.85
CA ASP A 114 22.11 -29.16 15.58
C ASP A 114 21.71 -29.41 17.06
N ASP A 115 20.44 -29.22 17.43
CA ASP A 115 19.95 -29.37 18.82
C ASP A 115 18.71 -30.29 18.98
N TRP A 116 18.39 -30.65 20.23
CA TRP A 116 17.36 -31.61 20.64
C TRP A 116 16.17 -30.93 21.32
N TYR A 117 15.11 -30.71 20.56
CA TYR A 117 13.85 -30.14 21.04
C TYR A 117 13.00 -31.20 21.75
N GLN A 118 12.17 -30.80 22.72
CA GLN A 118 11.33 -31.72 23.53
C GLN A 118 9.85 -31.36 23.43
N GLY A 119 8.99 -32.37 23.32
CA GLY A 119 7.57 -32.19 23.12
C GLY A 119 6.74 -33.45 23.36
N THR A 120 5.42 -33.33 23.24
CA THR A 120 4.47 -34.44 23.40
C THR A 120 3.72 -34.71 22.10
N VAL A 121 3.67 -35.97 21.66
CA VAL A 121 2.92 -36.37 20.47
C VAL A 121 1.40 -36.25 20.72
N LYS A 122 0.73 -35.39 19.95
CA LYS A 122 -0.71 -35.08 20.02
C LYS A 122 -1.55 -35.80 18.95
N GLY A 123 -0.96 -36.67 18.14
CA GLY A 123 -1.66 -37.46 17.13
C GLY A 123 -0.73 -38.09 16.10
N PHE A 124 -1.27 -39.00 15.29
CA PHE A 124 -0.58 -39.69 14.19
C PHE A 124 -1.54 -39.78 13.00
N ASN A 125 -1.05 -39.47 11.79
CA ASN A 125 -1.87 -39.41 10.57
C ASN A 125 -1.33 -40.36 9.49
N GLY A 126 -1.20 -41.65 9.82
CA GLY A 126 -0.79 -42.72 8.90
C GLY A 126 0.71 -42.80 8.60
N SER A 127 1.40 -41.66 8.51
CA SER A 127 2.87 -41.57 8.38
C SER A 127 3.50 -40.59 9.36
N LYS A 128 2.93 -39.38 9.50
CA LYS A 128 3.50 -38.32 10.34
C LYS A 128 2.85 -38.22 11.72
N HIS A 129 3.65 -37.85 12.72
CA HIS A 129 3.27 -37.57 14.10
C HIS A 129 3.14 -36.06 14.31
N ARG A 130 1.99 -35.62 14.83
CA ARG A 130 1.84 -34.22 15.26
C ARG A 130 2.41 -34.07 16.67
N ILE A 131 3.44 -33.26 16.84
CA ILE A 131 4.16 -33.02 18.10
C ILE A 131 3.86 -31.59 18.55
N ALA A 132 3.60 -31.41 19.85
CA ALA A 132 3.59 -30.09 20.47
C ALA A 132 4.83 -29.96 21.35
N TYR A 133 5.71 -29.03 21.01
CA TYR A 133 6.97 -28.78 21.71
C TYR A 133 6.75 -27.94 22.97
N ASP A 134 7.70 -28.02 23.91
CA ASP A 134 7.61 -27.42 25.24
C ASP A 134 7.72 -25.87 25.22
N ASP A 135 8.12 -25.30 24.09
CA ASP A 135 8.08 -23.84 23.77
C ASP A 135 6.70 -23.35 23.29
N GLY A 136 5.78 -24.27 22.99
CA GLY A 136 4.42 -23.98 22.52
C GLY A 136 4.22 -24.06 21.00
N GLU A 137 5.23 -24.42 20.21
CA GLU A 137 5.12 -24.64 18.77
C GLU A 137 4.49 -26.04 18.49
N GLN A 138 3.81 -26.22 17.36
CA GLN A 138 3.22 -27.51 16.97
C GLN A 138 3.49 -27.86 15.51
N GLU A 139 4.08 -29.02 15.29
CA GLU A 139 4.51 -29.46 13.95
C GLU A 139 4.16 -30.91 13.67
N THR A 140 4.31 -31.34 12.42
CA THR A 140 3.93 -32.67 11.94
C THR A 140 5.13 -33.38 11.31
N VAL A 141 5.89 -34.06 12.17
CA VAL A 141 7.20 -34.68 11.88
C VAL A 141 7.02 -36.17 11.60
N ASP A 142 7.80 -36.74 10.69
CA ASP A 142 7.82 -38.19 10.47
C ASP A 142 8.86 -38.85 11.39
N LEU A 143 8.42 -39.46 12.49
CA LEU A 143 9.30 -40.14 13.45
C LEU A 143 9.81 -41.51 12.96
N SER A 144 9.48 -41.94 11.74
CA SER A 144 10.20 -43.05 11.09
C SER A 144 11.47 -42.58 10.38
N VAL A 145 11.55 -41.29 10.01
CA VAL A 145 12.69 -40.66 9.34
C VAL A 145 13.58 -39.92 10.33
N GLU A 146 12.98 -39.11 11.22
CA GLU A 146 13.75 -38.22 12.10
C GLU A 146 14.33 -38.90 13.35
N LYS A 147 15.48 -38.38 13.80
CA LYS A 147 16.16 -38.88 15.01
C LYS A 147 15.41 -38.45 16.26
N TYR A 148 14.75 -39.40 16.92
CA TYR A 148 14.04 -39.14 18.18
C TYR A 148 14.42 -40.07 19.33
N LYS A 149 14.05 -39.67 20.55
CA LYS A 149 14.17 -40.43 21.80
C LYS A 149 12.87 -40.33 22.57
N ILE A 150 12.32 -41.44 23.05
CA ILE A 150 11.15 -41.44 23.94
C ILE A 150 11.60 -41.08 25.36
N ILE A 151 10.93 -40.11 25.99
CA ILE A 151 11.17 -39.71 27.38
C ILE A 151 10.11 -40.38 28.26
N SER A 152 10.48 -41.48 28.90
CA SER A 152 9.67 -42.13 29.95
C SER A 152 9.65 -41.22 31.21
N GLY A 153 8.55 -40.52 31.44
CA GLY A 153 8.50 -39.44 32.43
C GLY A 153 8.31 -39.86 33.89
N THR A 154 8.53 -38.91 34.79
CA THR A 154 8.04 -38.88 36.18
C THR A 154 7.79 -37.42 36.53
N GLU A 155 6.63 -37.09 37.09
CA GLU A 155 6.22 -35.72 37.42
C GLU A 155 6.75 -35.26 38.80
N PRO A 156 6.94 -33.95 38.98
CA PRO A 156 6.50 -33.31 40.23
C PRO A 156 5.73 -31.99 40.01
N GLU A 157 5.05 -31.53 41.06
CA GLU A 157 4.14 -30.37 41.09
C GLU A 157 4.84 -28.99 40.97
N PRO A 158 4.11 -27.92 40.57
CA PRO A 158 4.62 -26.55 40.51
C PRO A 158 4.39 -25.75 41.81
N GLU A 159 5.42 -25.01 42.27
CA GLU A 159 5.28 -23.89 43.22
C GLU A 159 6.07 -22.63 42.76
N PRO A 160 5.74 -21.41 43.24
CA PRO A 160 5.85 -20.20 42.42
C PRO A 160 7.02 -19.24 42.73
N LYS A 161 7.52 -18.56 41.67
CA LYS A 161 8.22 -17.24 41.60
C LYS A 161 8.79 -17.03 40.17
N PRO A 162 9.27 -15.82 39.80
CA PRO A 162 8.60 -14.52 39.79
C PRO A 162 8.51 -13.98 38.33
N GLU A 163 8.05 -12.74 38.12
CA GLU A 163 7.97 -12.16 36.77
C GLU A 163 9.35 -12.03 36.07
N GLN A 164 9.49 -12.64 34.89
CA GLN A 164 10.48 -12.28 33.88
C GLN A 164 9.81 -12.09 32.52
N ARG A 165 10.16 -11.01 31.81
CA ARG A 165 9.60 -10.67 30.49
C ARG A 165 10.51 -11.18 29.36
N SER A 166 10.19 -12.33 28.79
CA SER A 166 10.81 -12.83 27.56
C SER A 166 9.89 -12.63 26.36
N ALA A 167 10.15 -11.59 25.55
CA ALA A 167 9.39 -11.30 24.34
C ALA A 167 10.14 -11.76 23.09
N LYS A 168 10.06 -13.06 22.75
CA LYS A 168 10.37 -13.52 21.38
C LYS A 168 9.16 -13.23 20.48
N ARG A 169 9.35 -12.42 19.44
CA ARG A 169 8.38 -12.24 18.35
C ARG A 169 8.53 -13.39 17.37
N ARG A 170 7.41 -14.04 16.99
CA ARG A 170 7.37 -14.89 15.79
C ARG A 170 7.65 -14.02 14.56
N ALA A 171 8.55 -14.48 13.69
CA ALA A 171 8.56 -14.08 12.29
C ALA A 171 7.62 -15.03 11.55
N ALA A 172 6.63 -14.51 10.82
CA ALA A 172 5.77 -15.35 9.99
C ALA A 172 6.54 -15.73 8.71
N HIS A 173 6.97 -17.00 8.63
CA HIS A 173 7.56 -17.53 7.41
C HIS A 173 6.44 -17.74 6.38
N VAL A 174 6.36 -16.85 5.38
CA VAL A 174 5.48 -17.06 4.23
C VAL A 174 6.14 -18.11 3.34
N ILE A 175 5.39 -19.17 3.04
CA ILE A 175 5.86 -20.27 2.18
C ILE A 175 5.71 -19.81 0.72
N PHE A 176 6.83 -19.73 0.01
CA PHE A 176 6.83 -19.82 -1.46
C PHE A 176 6.95 -21.29 -1.85
N SER A 177 6.05 -21.76 -2.71
CA SER A 177 6.10 -23.09 -3.31
C SER A 177 6.56 -22.95 -4.77
N ASP A 178 7.86 -23.10 -5.01
CA ASP A 178 8.39 -23.34 -6.36
C ASP A 178 8.39 -24.86 -6.59
N ASP A 179 7.36 -25.36 -7.28
CA ASP A 179 7.32 -26.68 -7.92
C ASP A 179 7.40 -26.43 -9.44
N ASP A 180 8.58 -26.59 -10.04
CA ASP A 180 8.78 -26.67 -11.51
C ASP A 180 10.20 -27.21 -11.81
N ASP A 181 10.40 -28.50 -11.53
CA ASP A 181 11.64 -29.25 -11.76
C ASP A 181 11.50 -30.12 -13.03
N GLU A 182 11.99 -29.66 -14.20
CA GLU A 182 12.22 -30.55 -15.36
C GLU A 182 13.65 -30.41 -15.94
N GLU A 183 14.40 -31.51 -15.75
CA GLU A 183 15.54 -32.03 -16.52
C GLU A 183 16.43 -31.08 -17.34
N MET A 184 17.66 -30.85 -16.84
CA MET A 184 18.84 -30.77 -17.72
C MET A 184 19.77 -31.95 -17.47
N SER A 185 20.11 -32.69 -18.53
CA SER A 185 20.74 -34.01 -18.46
C SER A 185 22.28 -33.97 -18.31
N LYS A 186 22.84 -35.10 -17.87
CA LYS A 186 24.27 -35.25 -17.57
C LYS A 186 25.10 -35.54 -18.82
N GLU A 187 26.14 -34.75 -19.06
CA GLU A 187 27.37 -35.21 -19.73
C GLU A 187 28.60 -34.85 -18.86
N ALA A 188 29.74 -35.50 -19.12
CA ALA A 188 30.75 -35.77 -18.09
C ALA A 188 32.06 -34.99 -18.21
N ASP A 189 32.59 -34.66 -17.03
CA ASP A 189 33.99 -34.51 -16.61
C ASP A 189 35.09 -34.81 -17.67
N GLU A 190 35.77 -33.76 -18.13
CA GLU A 190 37.18 -33.82 -18.53
C GLU A 190 37.98 -32.68 -17.87
N SER A 191 38.81 -33.04 -16.89
CA SER A 191 39.79 -32.12 -16.26
C SER A 191 41.08 -32.00 -17.09
N PRO A 192 41.59 -30.78 -17.28
CA PRO A 192 42.98 -30.50 -16.88
C PRO A 192 43.15 -29.11 -16.22
N GLY A 193 44.17 -28.83 -15.40
CA GLY A 193 45.34 -29.62 -15.02
C GLY A 193 46.48 -28.65 -14.64
N ASP A 194 47.24 -28.94 -13.57
CA ASP A 194 48.16 -27.98 -12.95
C ASP A 194 49.26 -27.42 -13.86
N SER A 195 49.64 -26.16 -13.62
CA SER A 195 50.96 -25.64 -13.98
C SER A 195 51.44 -24.56 -13.00
N ALA A 196 52.31 -24.96 -12.07
CA ALA A 196 52.92 -24.06 -11.08
C ALA A 196 54.43 -23.87 -11.37
N SER A 197 54.80 -22.68 -11.86
CA SER A 197 56.16 -22.11 -11.84
C SER A 197 56.09 -20.62 -12.21
N GLY A 198 57.00 -19.75 -11.80
CA GLY A 198 58.18 -19.90 -10.94
C GLY A 198 59.23 -18.83 -11.27
N SER A 199 60.02 -18.36 -10.29
CA SER A 199 60.90 -17.15 -10.34
C SER A 199 60.11 -15.82 -10.53
N ASP A 200 60.19 -14.78 -9.70
CA ASP A 200 61.14 -14.35 -8.66
C ASP A 200 62.58 -14.09 -9.12
N PHE A 201 62.98 -12.81 -9.06
CA PHE A 201 64.37 -12.38 -9.15
C PHE A 201 64.58 -10.96 -8.58
N GLY A 202 65.45 -10.85 -7.58
CA GLY A 202 66.29 -9.66 -7.36
C GLY A 202 65.67 -8.49 -6.60
N GLN A 203 65.77 -8.52 -5.27
CA GLN A 203 66.18 -7.32 -4.54
C GLN A 203 67.70 -7.15 -4.71
N ASP A 204 68.17 -5.91 -4.83
CA ASP A 204 69.54 -5.53 -4.45
C ASP A 204 69.46 -4.18 -3.71
N GLU A 205 70.14 -4.09 -2.57
CA GLU A 205 70.23 -2.86 -1.78
C GLU A 205 71.39 -2.01 -2.25
N GLU A 206 71.25 -0.68 -2.29
CA GLU A 206 72.40 0.19 -2.02
C GLU A 206 72.00 1.60 -1.57
N LYS A 207 72.45 2.00 -0.37
CA LYS A 207 72.65 3.42 -0.02
C LYS A 207 73.55 3.64 1.20
N GLU A 208 74.30 4.75 1.16
CA GLU A 208 75.25 5.25 2.16
C GLU A 208 76.53 4.41 2.33
N PRO A 209 77.71 5.06 2.32
CA PRO A 209 78.21 5.54 3.61
C PRO A 209 78.70 7.01 3.65
N ALA A 210 77.96 7.83 4.39
CA ALA A 210 78.40 8.84 5.35
C ALA A 210 79.77 9.54 5.16
N LYS A 211 79.75 10.86 4.94
CA LYS A 211 80.87 11.76 5.26
C LYS A 211 80.45 12.91 6.19
N LYS A 212 81.15 13.03 7.32
CA LYS A 212 80.98 14.11 8.32
C LYS A 212 81.77 15.36 7.90
N LYS A 213 81.17 16.55 8.02
CA LYS A 213 81.62 17.66 8.90
C LYS A 213 80.66 18.86 8.84
N ALA A 214 80.68 19.67 9.89
CA ALA A 214 79.73 20.77 10.11
C ALA A 214 80.37 22.15 9.95
N LYS A 215 79.55 23.22 9.87
CA LYS A 215 79.75 24.43 10.70
C LYS A 215 78.57 25.43 10.70
N THR A 216 78.08 25.69 11.92
CA THR A 216 77.59 26.98 12.50
C THR A 216 76.45 27.80 11.87
N ALA A 217 75.63 28.35 12.79
CA ALA A 217 74.61 29.40 12.63
C ALA A 217 75.28 30.83 12.54
N PRO A 218 74.58 32.00 12.51
CA PRO A 218 73.20 32.26 12.98
C PRO A 218 72.31 33.24 12.17
N THR A 219 71.10 33.43 12.72
CA THR A 219 70.12 34.54 12.64
C THR A 219 70.69 35.95 12.94
N PRO A 220 69.92 37.09 12.90
CA PRO A 220 68.52 37.31 12.48
C PRO A 220 68.23 38.59 11.64
N ALA A 221 66.94 38.82 11.31
CA ALA A 221 66.31 40.15 11.16
C ALA A 221 66.70 41.00 9.92
N LYS A 222 66.07 42.13 9.55
CA LYS A 222 64.75 42.75 9.85
C LYS A 222 64.50 43.87 8.79
N ALA A 223 63.30 44.49 8.81
CA ALA A 223 63.10 45.94 8.57
C ALA A 223 63.26 46.47 7.11
N THR A 224 62.63 47.58 6.66
CA THR A 224 61.59 48.48 7.23
C THR A 224 60.99 49.47 6.20
N THR A 225 59.76 49.95 6.46
CA THR A 225 59.28 51.36 6.28
C THR A 225 59.10 51.95 4.86
N ASN A 226 58.23 52.95 4.59
CA ASN A 226 57.16 53.57 5.42
C ASN A 226 56.12 54.32 4.56
N LYS A 227 54.93 54.56 5.13
CA LYS A 227 54.41 55.92 5.34
C LYS A 227 53.34 56.00 6.43
N THR A 228 53.27 57.16 7.07
CA THR A 228 52.49 57.58 8.27
C THR A 228 51.30 58.48 7.86
N PRO A 229 50.50 59.11 8.77
CA PRO A 229 50.25 58.97 10.22
C PRO A 229 48.71 58.83 10.53
N ALA A 230 48.15 59.24 11.67
CA ALA A 230 48.22 58.65 13.03
C ALA A 230 47.27 59.40 14.01
N SER A 231 46.56 58.71 14.91
CA SER A 231 45.84 59.27 16.08
C SER A 231 45.64 58.19 17.17
N LYS A 232 45.21 58.54 18.39
CA LYS A 232 45.29 57.66 19.59
C LYS A 232 44.03 57.58 20.49
N THR A 233 44.02 56.50 21.26
CA THR A 233 43.16 56.06 22.40
C THR A 233 42.96 57.09 23.53
N PRO A 234 41.91 56.96 24.40
CA PRO A 234 41.95 56.02 25.55
C PRO A 234 40.58 55.40 25.95
N ALA A 235 40.49 54.83 27.17
CA ALA A 235 39.33 54.12 27.73
C ALA A 235 39.05 54.49 29.22
N ARG A 236 37.99 53.91 29.83
CA ARG A 236 37.28 54.30 31.09
C ARG A 236 36.29 55.47 30.86
N THR A 237 35.18 55.67 31.62
CA THR A 237 34.75 55.14 32.94
C THR A 237 33.20 55.04 33.02
N ALA A 238 32.63 54.53 34.14
CA ALA A 238 31.18 54.32 34.37
C ALA A 238 30.47 55.48 35.10
N PRO A 239 29.12 55.48 35.12
CA PRO A 239 28.31 55.36 36.36
C PRO A 239 27.22 54.25 36.26
N SER A 240 26.54 53.67 37.27
CA SER A 240 26.42 53.74 38.76
C SER A 240 25.02 54.15 39.27
N SER A 241 24.54 53.50 40.35
CA SER A 241 23.17 53.51 40.97
C SER A 241 22.07 52.78 40.17
N ALA A 242 21.22 51.85 40.66
CA ALA A 242 20.60 51.48 41.97
C ALA A 242 19.20 52.12 42.19
N GLN A 243 18.13 51.46 42.70
CA GLN A 243 17.93 50.18 43.43
C GLN A 243 16.90 49.25 42.69
N SER A 244 16.23 48.19 43.20
CA SER A 244 16.08 47.50 44.51
C SER A 244 15.95 45.96 44.29
N MET A 245 16.64 45.09 45.03
CA MET A 245 16.17 44.40 46.26
C MET A 245 14.75 43.78 46.17
N GLY A 246 14.55 42.46 46.37
CA GLY A 246 15.56 41.46 46.74
C GLY A 246 15.12 39.97 46.86
N LYS A 247 15.86 39.25 47.73
CA LYS A 247 15.92 37.78 47.95
C LYS A 247 14.57 37.18 48.45
N LYS A 248 14.31 35.85 48.55
CA LYS A 248 15.20 34.78 49.06
C LYS A 248 14.63 33.32 48.94
N THR A 249 15.38 32.40 48.29
CA THR A 249 15.49 30.95 48.62
C THR A 249 14.21 30.04 48.42
N PRO A 250 14.20 28.72 48.76
CA PRO A 250 14.42 27.68 47.72
C PRO A 250 13.42 26.50 47.69
N ALA A 251 13.15 25.93 46.50
CA ALA A 251 12.33 24.71 46.35
C ALA A 251 13.17 23.41 46.43
N THR A 252 12.63 22.38 47.07
CA THR A 252 13.28 21.09 47.38
C THR A 252 13.20 20.07 46.23
N LYS A 253 14.11 19.07 46.24
CA LYS A 253 14.05 17.89 45.35
C LYS A 253 13.11 16.82 45.90
N THR A 254 12.17 16.34 45.08
CA THR A 254 11.63 14.97 45.13
C THR A 254 11.10 14.58 43.74
N PRO A 255 11.15 13.30 43.32
CA PRO A 255 10.84 12.91 41.94
C PRO A 255 9.36 12.53 41.74
N SER A 256 8.81 12.89 40.57
CA SER A 256 7.54 12.35 40.05
C SER A 256 7.82 11.41 38.87
N ALA A 257 7.19 10.23 38.85
CA ALA A 257 7.37 9.25 37.78
C ALA A 257 6.86 9.75 36.42
N LYS A 258 7.43 9.20 35.33
CA LYS A 258 6.90 9.37 33.97
C LYS A 258 6.05 8.15 33.58
N PRO A 259 4.84 8.33 33.02
CA PRO A 259 4.17 7.24 32.33
C PRO A 259 4.94 6.87 31.05
N ALA A 260 4.87 5.61 30.64
CA ALA A 260 5.51 5.12 29.43
C ALA A 260 4.59 5.32 28.21
N GLY A 261 5.01 6.16 27.26
CA GLY A 261 4.39 6.30 25.94
C GLY A 261 5.47 6.32 24.85
N SER A 262 5.27 5.55 23.78
CA SER A 262 6.29 5.34 22.74
C SER A 262 5.71 5.31 21.32
N SER A 263 5.86 6.43 20.60
CA SER A 263 5.61 6.52 19.15
C SER A 263 6.28 7.76 18.54
N ALA A 264 6.02 8.94 19.09
CA ALA A 264 6.31 10.24 18.49
C ALA A 264 7.80 10.70 18.49
N LYS A 265 8.71 9.98 17.84
CA LYS A 265 10.13 10.43 17.71
C LYS A 265 10.91 10.16 16.41
N LEU A 266 10.32 9.51 15.40
CA LEU A 266 11.02 9.25 14.12
C LEU A 266 10.99 10.44 13.12
N ALA A 267 10.03 11.36 13.24
CA ALA A 267 9.79 12.44 12.28
C ALA A 267 10.78 13.65 12.32
N ALA A 268 11.97 13.52 12.94
CA ALA A 268 12.80 14.67 13.32
C ALA A 268 14.31 14.52 13.00
N MET A 269 14.65 14.16 11.75
CA MET A 269 16.06 13.99 11.34
C MET A 269 16.98 15.23 11.46
N PRO A 270 16.59 16.48 11.12
CA PRO A 270 17.58 17.55 10.91
C PRO A 270 18.21 18.14 12.17
N ALA A 271 17.71 17.80 13.36
CA ALA A 271 18.33 18.15 14.64
C ALA A 271 19.03 16.96 15.32
N ALA A 272 18.62 15.72 15.01
CA ALA A 272 19.09 14.52 15.70
C ALA A 272 20.52 14.12 15.29
N ILE A 273 20.86 14.26 14.00
CA ILE A 273 22.17 13.85 13.43
C ILE A 273 23.35 14.58 14.10
N ALA A 274 23.12 15.78 14.65
CA ALA A 274 24.14 16.63 15.25
C ALA A 274 24.34 16.46 16.76
N SER A 275 23.43 15.76 17.45
CA SER A 275 23.50 15.56 18.91
C SER A 275 22.88 14.23 19.35
N SER A 276 23.75 13.25 19.59
CA SER A 276 23.45 12.02 20.34
C SER A 276 22.12 11.35 19.97
N THR A 277 22.07 10.72 18.80
CA THR A 277 21.06 9.70 18.51
C THR A 277 21.07 8.67 19.65
N PRO A 278 19.97 8.45 20.39
CA PRO A 278 19.93 7.36 21.35
C PRO A 278 20.00 6.02 20.59
N ALA A 279 20.65 5.02 21.18
CA ALA A 279 20.72 3.68 20.62
C ALA A 279 19.31 3.13 20.26
N PRO A 280 19.20 2.29 19.20
CA PRO A 280 17.93 1.71 18.78
C PRO A 280 17.23 0.98 19.94
N LYS A 281 15.95 1.29 20.15
CA LYS A 281 15.18 0.75 21.28
C LYS A 281 14.92 -0.75 21.11
N GLY A 282 15.67 -1.57 21.85
CA GLY A 282 15.42 -3.02 21.96
C GLY A 282 16.61 -3.91 21.61
N MET A 283 17.72 -3.33 21.16
CA MET A 283 19.00 -4.02 21.00
C MET A 283 20.07 -3.34 21.87
N GLU A 284 21.03 -4.13 22.36
CA GLU A 284 22.29 -3.56 22.83
C GLU A 284 23.03 -2.98 21.63
N ALA A 285 23.57 -1.76 21.77
CA ALA A 285 24.23 -1.08 20.66
C ALA A 285 25.52 -1.82 20.30
N SER A 286 25.56 -2.44 19.12
CA SER A 286 26.70 -3.23 18.67
C SER A 286 28.02 -2.44 18.74
N ASP A 287 29.13 -3.14 18.99
CA ASP A 287 30.45 -2.53 19.15
C ASP A 287 30.82 -1.63 17.95
N ASP A 288 30.43 -2.05 16.74
CA ASP A 288 30.57 -1.25 15.52
C ASP A 288 29.79 0.08 15.57
N TRP A 289 28.54 0.10 16.03
CA TRP A 289 27.76 1.34 16.15
C TRP A 289 28.44 2.34 17.11
N GLN A 290 28.97 1.85 18.23
CA GLN A 290 29.69 2.67 19.20
C GLN A 290 31.01 3.22 18.61
N ARG A 291 31.78 2.35 17.96
CA ARG A 291 33.04 2.66 17.25
C ARG A 291 32.84 3.72 16.15
N TYR A 292 31.82 3.55 15.32
CA TYR A 292 31.51 4.48 14.23
C TYR A 292 31.02 5.84 14.75
N THR A 293 30.21 5.85 15.81
CA THR A 293 29.77 7.09 16.49
C THR A 293 30.97 7.87 17.05
N GLN A 294 31.93 7.19 17.68
CA GLN A 294 33.14 7.83 18.19
C GLN A 294 34.02 8.40 17.06
N ARG A 295 34.17 7.68 15.95
CA ARG A 295 34.86 8.16 14.74
C ARG A 295 34.18 9.40 14.15
N ALA A 296 32.85 9.41 14.06
CA ALA A 296 32.10 10.51 13.46
C ALA A 296 32.34 11.83 14.20
N ALA A 297 32.29 11.81 15.54
CA ALA A 297 32.57 12.97 16.39
C ALA A 297 33.99 13.54 16.20
N GLN A 298 34.98 12.70 15.89
CA GLN A 298 36.36 13.13 15.63
C GLN A 298 36.57 13.61 14.18
N ARG A 299 35.99 12.93 13.19
CA ARG A 299 36.26 13.17 11.76
C ARG A 299 35.41 14.27 11.14
N PHE A 300 34.22 14.56 11.69
CA PHE A 300 33.26 15.53 11.15
C PHE A 300 32.91 16.65 12.15
N PRO A 301 33.88 17.47 12.60
CA PRO A 301 33.64 18.51 13.62
C PRO A 301 32.70 19.64 13.16
N PHE A 302 32.27 19.66 11.90
CA PHE A 302 31.24 20.56 11.38
C PHE A 302 29.81 20.02 11.56
N LEU A 303 29.64 18.73 11.90
CA LEU A 303 28.33 18.13 12.20
C LEU A 303 27.92 18.28 13.68
N ALA A 304 28.82 18.69 14.57
CA ALA A 304 28.47 18.90 15.97
C ALA A 304 27.39 20.00 16.13
N ALA A 305 26.45 19.83 17.06
CA ALA A 305 25.33 20.75 17.24
C ALA A 305 25.73 22.21 17.55
N ASP A 306 26.94 22.47 18.06
CA ASP A 306 27.49 23.82 18.26
C ASP A 306 28.05 24.46 16.97
N ARG A 307 28.13 23.70 15.87
CA ARG A 307 28.88 24.04 14.63
C ARG A 307 28.12 23.79 13.33
N VAL A 308 27.08 22.97 13.34
CA VAL A 308 26.25 22.70 12.16
C VAL A 308 25.65 23.99 11.61
N MET A 309 25.70 24.12 10.28
CA MET A 309 25.23 25.27 9.52
C MET A 309 24.65 24.79 8.19
N ASP A 310 23.62 25.47 7.69
CA ASP A 310 23.08 25.24 6.34
C ASP A 310 24.04 25.73 5.25
N ALA A 311 23.74 25.48 3.96
CA ALA A 311 24.61 25.87 2.85
C ALA A 311 24.94 27.38 2.83
N ASN A 312 24.03 28.23 3.31
CA ASN A 312 24.16 29.69 3.41
C ASN A 312 24.87 30.15 4.71
N ARG A 313 25.43 29.20 5.48
CA ARG A 313 26.13 29.40 6.76
C ARG A 313 25.22 29.89 7.91
N ARG A 314 23.90 29.73 7.79
CA ARG A 314 22.94 30.03 8.86
C ARG A 314 22.91 28.85 9.84
N ARG A 315 22.63 29.12 11.11
CA ARG A 315 22.65 28.14 12.21
C ARG A 315 21.22 27.75 12.62
N PRO A 316 21.02 26.57 13.23
CA PRO A 316 19.74 26.23 13.85
C PRO A 316 19.24 27.35 14.76
N GLY A 317 18.00 27.80 14.53
CA GLY A 317 17.40 28.95 15.22
C GLY A 317 17.46 30.29 14.47
N HIS A 318 18.13 30.38 13.31
CA HIS A 318 17.90 31.47 12.36
C HIS A 318 16.56 31.24 11.63
N PRO A 319 15.72 32.27 11.38
CA PRO A 319 14.41 32.09 10.74
C PRO A 319 14.48 31.33 9.41
N ASP A 320 15.36 31.76 8.51
CA ASP A 320 15.55 31.11 7.20
C ASP A 320 16.50 29.90 7.21
N TRP A 321 16.87 29.34 8.37
CA TRP A 321 17.76 28.17 8.43
C TRP A 321 17.16 27.00 7.66
N ASP A 322 17.89 26.48 6.66
CA ASP A 322 17.42 25.34 5.88
C ASP A 322 17.93 24.01 6.46
N PRO A 323 17.07 23.20 7.11
CA PRO A 323 17.44 21.88 7.64
C PRO A 323 17.86 20.87 6.56
N ARG A 324 17.57 21.13 5.28
CA ARG A 324 17.83 20.21 4.16
C ARG A 324 19.26 20.33 3.62
N THR A 325 20.03 21.35 4.01
CA THR A 325 21.39 21.59 3.48
C THR A 325 22.45 21.70 4.57
N LEU A 326 23.73 21.57 4.20
CA LEU A 326 24.86 21.54 5.13
C LEU A 326 26.09 22.26 4.54
N HIS A 327 26.70 23.19 5.29
CA HIS A 327 27.98 23.79 4.92
C HIS A 327 29.17 22.93 5.35
N ILE A 328 29.84 22.32 4.37
CA ILE A 328 31.11 21.61 4.57
C ILE A 328 32.28 22.57 4.31
N PRO A 329 33.20 22.79 5.27
CA PRO A 329 34.36 23.67 5.08
C PRO A 329 35.25 23.22 3.91
N PRO A 330 35.56 24.09 2.91
CA PRO A 330 36.36 23.70 1.74
C PRO A 330 37.79 23.22 2.05
N THR A 331 38.35 23.58 3.20
CA THR A 331 39.67 23.08 3.65
C THR A 331 39.60 21.62 4.09
N TRP A 332 38.52 21.20 4.75
CA TRP A 332 38.37 19.88 5.35
C TRP A 332 38.56 18.75 4.33
N PHE A 333 38.11 18.93 3.07
CA PHE A 333 38.33 17.95 2.00
C PHE A 333 39.82 17.64 1.76
N LYS A 334 40.70 18.65 1.91
CA LYS A 334 42.16 18.49 1.83
C LYS A 334 42.72 17.91 3.12
N ASP A 335 42.33 18.49 4.24
CA ASP A 335 42.87 18.16 5.57
C ASP A 335 42.57 16.70 5.96
N ALA A 336 41.34 16.23 5.69
CA ALA A 336 40.87 14.88 5.97
C ALA A 336 41.18 13.84 4.86
N LYS A 337 41.94 14.25 3.82
CA LYS A 337 42.36 13.46 2.65
C LYS A 337 41.22 12.68 1.99
N VAL A 338 40.12 13.37 1.69
CA VAL A 338 38.89 12.76 1.15
C VAL A 338 39.11 12.32 -0.31
N SER A 339 38.68 11.11 -0.68
CA SER A 339 38.80 10.61 -2.05
C SER A 339 37.87 11.37 -3.03
N GLU A 340 38.15 11.32 -4.34
CA GLU A 340 37.30 12.01 -5.33
C GLU A 340 35.83 11.53 -5.28
N GLY A 341 35.61 10.22 -5.05
CA GLY A 341 34.27 9.64 -4.91
C GLY A 341 33.57 10.01 -3.60
N GLN A 342 34.28 9.94 -2.46
CA GLN A 342 33.75 10.41 -1.18
C GLN A 342 33.43 11.92 -1.23
N ARG A 343 34.24 12.72 -1.96
CA ARG A 343 33.98 14.15 -2.17
C ARG A 343 32.71 14.36 -2.99
N GLN A 344 32.49 13.59 -4.05
CA GLN A 344 31.25 13.63 -4.84
C GLN A 344 30.03 13.29 -3.97
N TRP A 345 30.09 12.24 -3.14
CA TRP A 345 29.02 11.91 -2.18
C TRP A 345 28.77 13.04 -1.18
N TRP A 346 29.81 13.60 -0.55
CA TRP A 346 29.68 14.75 0.36
C TRP A 346 29.13 16.02 -0.31
N GLN A 347 29.35 16.21 -1.62
CA GLN A 347 28.76 17.33 -2.36
C GLN A 347 27.24 17.16 -2.53
N PHE A 348 26.75 15.95 -2.81
CA PHE A 348 25.30 15.67 -2.77
C PHE A 348 24.76 15.77 -1.33
N LYS A 349 25.44 15.19 -0.34
CA LYS A 349 25.00 15.21 1.07
C LYS A 349 24.96 16.63 1.67
N ALA A 350 25.72 17.57 1.11
CA ALA A 350 25.63 18.99 1.44
C ALA A 350 24.34 19.67 0.92
N GLN A 351 23.71 19.12 -0.12
CA GLN A 351 22.51 19.63 -0.77
C GLN A 351 21.22 18.92 -0.31
N HIS A 352 21.32 17.65 0.11
CA HIS A 352 20.20 16.84 0.61
C HIS A 352 20.58 16.16 1.93
N PHE A 353 20.84 16.96 2.96
CA PHE A 353 21.27 16.51 4.28
C PHE A 353 20.14 15.79 5.07
N ASP A 354 18.88 16.13 4.78
CA ASP A 354 17.67 15.49 5.34
C ASP A 354 17.33 14.12 4.73
N SER A 355 18.12 13.69 3.73
CA SER A 355 17.79 12.58 2.83
C SER A 355 18.82 11.46 2.90
N VAL A 356 18.37 10.21 2.84
CA VAL A 356 19.20 8.99 2.81
C VAL A 356 19.65 8.73 1.38
N MET A 357 20.95 8.52 1.14
CA MET A 357 21.49 8.40 -0.22
C MET A 357 21.71 6.96 -0.66
N LEU A 358 21.11 6.60 -1.80
CA LEU A 358 21.45 5.41 -2.58
C LEU A 358 22.45 5.82 -3.67
N PHE A 359 23.74 5.62 -3.41
CA PHE A 359 24.81 6.13 -4.27
C PHE A 359 25.38 5.04 -5.18
N LYS A 360 25.21 5.19 -6.49
CA LYS A 360 25.56 4.17 -7.48
C LYS A 360 27.07 3.95 -7.61
N MET A 361 27.52 2.74 -7.32
CA MET A 361 28.93 2.33 -7.37
C MET A 361 29.05 1.05 -8.20
N GLY A 362 29.02 1.21 -9.52
CA GLY A 362 28.94 0.08 -10.45
C GLY A 362 27.60 -0.64 -10.28
N LYS A 363 27.65 -1.97 -10.11
CA LYS A 363 26.45 -2.81 -9.96
C LYS A 363 25.70 -2.67 -8.62
N PHE A 364 26.20 -1.85 -7.68
CA PHE A 364 25.66 -1.71 -6.32
C PHE A 364 25.17 -0.29 -6.03
N TYR A 365 24.20 -0.17 -5.14
CA TYR A 365 23.93 1.07 -4.40
C TYR A 365 24.65 0.99 -3.05
N GLU A 366 25.48 1.98 -2.77
CA GLU A 366 26.27 2.10 -1.54
C GLU A 366 25.72 3.23 -0.67
N MET A 367 25.72 3.02 0.65
CA MET A 367 25.23 3.93 1.68
C MET A 367 26.38 4.18 2.67
N PHE A 368 26.75 5.45 2.91
CA PHE A 368 27.95 5.82 3.68
C PHE A 368 27.64 6.66 4.92
N GLU A 369 28.56 6.61 5.89
CA GLU A 369 28.52 7.46 7.10
C GLU A 369 27.17 7.31 7.84
N MET A 370 26.38 8.38 7.98
CA MET A 370 25.06 8.29 8.64
C MET A 370 24.04 7.45 7.88
N ASP A 371 24.16 7.33 6.56
CA ASP A 371 23.19 6.57 5.75
C ASP A 371 23.43 5.06 5.86
N ALA A 372 24.67 4.63 6.13
CA ALA A 372 24.99 3.23 6.43
C ALA A 372 24.28 2.74 7.70
N HIS A 373 24.14 3.59 8.71
CA HIS A 373 23.40 3.26 9.92
C HIS A 373 21.91 3.05 9.63
N VAL A 374 21.31 3.88 8.77
CA VAL A 374 19.91 3.72 8.34
C VAL A 374 19.75 2.45 7.48
N GLY A 375 20.71 2.12 6.62
CA GLY A 375 20.73 0.86 5.88
C GLY A 375 20.78 -0.37 6.80
N SER A 376 21.53 -0.31 7.90
CA SER A 376 21.55 -1.39 8.89
C SER A 376 20.24 -1.46 9.68
N ASP A 377 19.81 -0.35 10.30
CA ASP A 377 18.63 -0.32 11.18
C ASP A 377 17.30 -0.57 10.45
N VAL A 378 17.14 -0.04 9.22
CA VAL A 378 15.85 -0.09 8.49
C VAL A 378 15.79 -1.23 7.47
N LEU A 379 16.88 -1.51 6.76
CA LEU A 379 16.92 -2.56 5.73
C LEU A 379 17.49 -3.89 6.24
N GLY A 380 18.17 -3.93 7.38
CA GLY A 380 18.83 -5.13 7.92
C GLY A 380 20.20 -5.41 7.28
N LEU A 381 20.83 -4.41 6.65
CA LEU A 381 22.11 -4.59 5.96
C LEU A 381 23.28 -4.69 6.93
N SER A 382 24.20 -5.63 6.67
CA SER A 382 25.45 -5.76 7.40
C SER A 382 26.46 -4.68 6.99
N TYR A 383 27.25 -4.18 7.95
CA TYR A 383 28.38 -3.29 7.64
C TYR A 383 29.49 -4.05 6.91
N MET A 384 30.04 -3.42 5.86
CA MET A 384 31.22 -3.92 5.16
C MET A 384 32.49 -3.64 5.98
N ARG A 385 33.50 -4.51 5.85
CA ARG A 385 34.76 -4.41 6.62
C ARG A 385 35.50 -3.09 6.33
N GLY A 386 35.63 -2.23 7.34
CA GLY A 386 36.39 -0.99 7.25
C GLY A 386 36.44 -0.18 8.55
N GLU A 387 36.99 1.03 8.48
CA GLU A 387 36.83 2.06 9.52
C GLU A 387 35.66 3.01 9.22
N GLN A 388 35.26 3.12 7.95
CA GLN A 388 34.10 3.89 7.53
C GLN A 388 32.85 3.01 7.60
N PRO A 389 31.77 3.42 8.29
CA PRO A 389 30.51 2.70 8.21
C PRO A 389 29.98 2.79 6.78
N HIS A 390 29.74 1.62 6.21
CA HIS A 390 29.39 1.43 4.80
C HIS A 390 28.57 0.14 4.68
N CYS A 391 27.47 0.19 3.95
CA CYS A 391 26.72 -0.99 3.51
C CYS A 391 26.11 -0.74 2.13
N GLY A 392 25.68 -1.79 1.44
CA GLY A 392 25.08 -1.66 0.11
C GLY A 392 24.37 -2.92 -0.37
N PHE A 393 23.71 -2.81 -1.51
CA PHE A 393 22.92 -3.88 -2.14
C PHE A 393 23.02 -3.83 -3.67
N PRO A 394 22.85 -4.97 -4.38
CA PRO A 394 22.91 -5.01 -5.85
C PRO A 394 21.74 -4.27 -6.50
N GLU A 395 21.92 -3.82 -7.75
CA GLU A 395 20.91 -3.03 -8.48
C GLU A 395 19.51 -3.68 -8.48
N ALA A 396 19.44 -5.01 -8.65
CA ALA A 396 18.20 -5.76 -8.75
C ALA A 396 17.28 -5.60 -7.52
N ASN A 397 17.85 -5.32 -6.34
CA ASN A 397 17.08 -5.16 -5.11
C ASN A 397 16.59 -3.71 -4.90
N TYR A 398 16.81 -2.81 -5.87
CA TYR A 398 16.49 -1.38 -5.77
C TYR A 398 15.03 -1.11 -5.39
N GLN A 399 14.06 -1.73 -6.07
CA GLN A 399 12.63 -1.44 -5.83
C GLN A 399 12.24 -1.74 -4.37
N ALA A 400 12.54 -2.95 -3.88
CA ALA A 400 12.21 -3.37 -2.52
C ALA A 400 12.93 -2.54 -1.42
N HIS A 401 14.21 -2.20 -1.62
CA HIS A 401 14.94 -1.39 -0.63
C HIS A 401 14.54 0.09 -0.67
N ALA A 402 14.27 0.67 -1.84
CA ALA A 402 13.81 2.05 -1.99
C ALA A 402 12.40 2.23 -1.39
N GLU A 403 11.47 1.31 -1.69
CA GLU A 403 10.13 1.28 -1.09
C GLU A 403 10.21 1.21 0.44
N ARG A 404 10.98 0.26 0.98
CA ARG A 404 11.10 0.05 2.44
C ARG A 404 11.72 1.24 3.17
N LEU A 405 12.65 1.97 2.55
CA LEU A 405 13.14 3.24 3.10
C LEU A 405 12.06 4.33 3.05
N ALA A 406 11.37 4.50 1.92
CA ALA A 406 10.33 5.51 1.76
C ALA A 406 9.15 5.30 2.73
N ARG A 407 8.67 4.05 2.89
CA ARG A 407 7.61 3.67 3.84
C ARG A 407 8.04 3.73 5.31
N ALA A 408 9.34 3.75 5.61
CA ALA A 408 9.85 4.09 6.94
C ALA A 408 9.78 5.60 7.25
N GLY A 409 9.11 6.40 6.40
CA GLY A 409 8.95 7.84 6.55
C GLY A 409 10.17 8.65 6.13
N LEU A 410 11.18 8.02 5.54
CA LEU A 410 12.44 8.67 5.12
C LEU A 410 12.27 9.35 3.75
N ARG A 411 13.11 10.36 3.49
CA ARG A 411 13.36 10.86 2.13
C ARG A 411 14.59 10.13 1.59
N VAL A 412 14.47 9.57 0.39
CA VAL A 412 15.53 8.80 -0.27
C VAL A 412 15.97 9.55 -1.51
N VAL A 413 17.27 9.73 -1.67
CA VAL A 413 17.90 10.39 -2.82
C VAL A 413 18.67 9.35 -3.61
N VAL A 414 18.31 9.20 -4.88
CA VAL A 414 18.91 8.22 -5.80
C VAL A 414 19.93 8.96 -6.69
N ILE A 415 21.20 8.56 -6.57
CA ILE A 415 22.32 9.16 -7.31
C ILE A 415 22.89 8.10 -8.26
N GLU A 416 22.64 8.23 -9.56
CA GLU A 416 23.09 7.27 -10.58
C GLU A 416 24.42 7.67 -11.22
N GLN A 417 25.05 6.74 -11.94
CA GLN A 417 26.19 7.01 -12.81
C GLN A 417 25.70 7.51 -14.17
N THR A 418 26.21 8.66 -14.64
CA THR A 418 25.87 9.26 -15.95
C THR A 418 27.02 9.21 -16.96
N GLU A 419 28.01 8.35 -16.70
CA GLU A 419 29.19 8.16 -17.54
C GLU A 419 29.77 6.75 -17.32
N THR A 420 30.09 6.05 -18.41
CA THR A 420 30.73 4.73 -18.37
C THR A 420 32.24 4.82 -18.12
N PRO A 421 32.90 3.74 -17.66
CA PRO A 421 34.36 3.71 -17.50
C PRO A 421 35.16 3.98 -18.78
N ASP A 422 34.57 3.83 -19.97
CA ASP A 422 35.21 4.15 -21.26
C ASP A 422 34.97 5.61 -21.69
N GLN A 423 33.77 6.16 -21.46
CA GLN A 423 33.53 7.60 -21.59
C GLN A 423 34.45 8.41 -20.65
N LEU A 424 34.71 7.91 -19.43
CA LEU A 424 35.69 8.47 -18.50
C LEU A 424 37.12 8.50 -19.05
N LYS A 425 37.52 7.53 -19.89
CA LYS A 425 38.83 7.56 -20.56
C LYS A 425 38.85 8.66 -21.62
N LEU A 426 37.84 8.71 -22.48
CA LEU A 426 37.68 9.72 -23.53
C LEU A 426 37.68 11.16 -22.94
N ARG A 427 36.90 11.39 -21.88
CA ARG A 427 36.84 12.67 -21.17
C ARG A 427 38.17 13.06 -20.52
N ASN A 428 38.97 12.08 -20.10
CA ASN A 428 40.32 12.32 -19.58
C ASN A 428 41.35 12.61 -20.70
N GLU A 429 41.17 12.04 -21.88
CA GLU A 429 41.96 12.36 -23.07
C GLU A 429 41.67 13.78 -23.57
N GLU A 430 40.39 14.20 -23.60
CA GLU A 430 40.00 15.59 -23.84
C GLU A 430 40.58 16.55 -22.79
N ARG A 431 40.47 16.21 -21.50
CA ARG A 431 41.06 17.01 -20.40
C ARG A 431 42.56 17.17 -20.59
N ARG A 432 43.27 16.08 -20.92
CA ARG A 432 44.71 16.10 -21.21
C ARG A 432 45.05 17.00 -22.40
N ALA A 433 44.26 16.94 -23.49
CA ALA A 433 44.42 17.83 -24.65
C ALA A 433 44.17 19.31 -24.28
N ARG A 434 43.25 19.59 -23.35
CA ARG A 434 42.97 20.93 -22.80
C ARG A 434 43.92 21.33 -21.64
N GLY A 435 44.97 20.56 -21.35
CA GLY A 435 45.94 20.83 -20.28
C GLY A 435 45.39 20.70 -18.84
N GLN A 436 44.22 20.07 -18.67
CA GLN A 436 43.54 19.91 -17.38
C GLN A 436 43.95 18.62 -16.66
N THR A 437 43.78 18.60 -15.33
CA THR A 437 44.04 17.41 -14.52
C THR A 437 43.07 16.27 -14.81
N LYS A 438 43.60 15.05 -14.85
CA LYS A 438 42.85 13.80 -14.90
C LYS A 438 41.91 13.68 -13.68
N VAL A 439 40.70 13.16 -13.90
CA VAL A 439 39.72 12.80 -12.87
C VAL A 439 39.56 11.27 -12.87
N ASN A 440 39.46 10.64 -11.70
CA ASN A 440 39.44 9.17 -11.58
C ASN A 440 38.04 8.60 -11.26
N VAL A 441 37.01 9.45 -11.25
CA VAL A 441 35.62 9.07 -10.99
C VAL A 441 34.70 9.46 -12.15
N VAL A 442 33.73 8.60 -12.42
CA VAL A 442 32.65 8.87 -13.38
C VAL A 442 31.74 10.01 -12.91
N ASN A 443 31.09 10.69 -13.83
CA ASN A 443 29.97 11.57 -13.51
C ASN A 443 28.83 10.81 -12.83
N ARG A 444 28.10 11.54 -11.98
CA ARG A 444 26.90 11.10 -11.27
C ARG A 444 25.97 12.28 -11.07
N GLU A 445 24.68 12.02 -11.11
CA GLU A 445 23.61 13.03 -11.00
C GLU A 445 22.46 12.51 -10.12
N LEU A 446 21.69 13.44 -9.55
CA LEU A 446 20.44 13.14 -8.87
C LEU A 446 19.39 12.76 -9.92
N VAL A 447 18.79 11.59 -9.76
CA VAL A 447 17.74 11.12 -10.69
C VAL A 447 16.36 11.00 -10.06
N ALA A 448 16.25 10.76 -8.75
CA ALA A 448 14.95 10.65 -8.09
C ALA A 448 15.02 11.05 -6.61
N VAL A 449 13.93 11.64 -6.12
CA VAL A 449 13.69 11.91 -4.70
C VAL A 449 12.43 11.18 -4.25
N LEU A 450 12.61 10.04 -3.60
CA LEU A 450 11.51 9.17 -3.19
C LEU A 450 11.11 9.45 -1.73
N THR A 451 9.82 9.42 -1.47
CA THR A 451 9.15 9.53 -0.17
C THR A 451 7.89 8.67 -0.24
N GLN A 452 7.20 8.47 0.88
CA GLN A 452 5.93 7.74 0.89
C GLN A 452 4.85 8.33 -0.04
N GLY A 453 4.87 9.65 -0.29
CA GLY A 453 3.96 10.35 -1.21
C GLY A 453 4.51 10.55 -2.63
N THR A 454 5.72 10.08 -2.93
CA THR A 454 6.37 10.26 -4.26
C THR A 454 6.90 8.96 -4.86
N LEU A 455 6.37 7.81 -4.43
CA LEU A 455 6.57 6.53 -5.11
C LEU A 455 5.74 6.50 -6.41
N SER A 456 6.41 6.54 -7.57
CA SER A 456 5.77 6.54 -8.90
C SER A 456 5.81 5.18 -9.63
N ASP A 457 6.67 4.25 -9.20
CA ASP A 457 6.84 2.95 -9.85
C ASP A 457 5.76 1.96 -9.35
N PRO A 458 4.89 1.43 -10.23
CA PRO A 458 3.84 0.48 -9.84
C PRO A 458 4.38 -0.75 -9.11
N ASP A 459 5.62 -1.16 -9.41
CA ASP A 459 6.23 -2.33 -8.79
C ASP A 459 6.61 -2.10 -7.31
N MET A 460 6.79 -0.84 -6.87
CA MET A 460 6.95 -0.45 -5.45
C MET A 460 5.59 -0.24 -4.72
N LEU A 461 4.48 -0.48 -5.40
CA LEU A 461 3.11 -0.25 -4.89
C LEU A 461 2.24 -1.51 -4.87
N ARG A 462 2.72 -2.64 -5.40
CA ARG A 462 2.00 -3.94 -5.41
C ARG A 462 1.53 -4.39 -4.02
N SER A 463 2.35 -4.09 -3.01
CA SER A 463 2.14 -4.32 -1.57
C SER A 463 1.02 -3.48 -0.96
N HIS A 464 0.73 -2.31 -1.52
CA HIS A 464 -0.18 -1.31 -0.99
C HIS A 464 -0.96 -0.66 -2.15
N PRO A 465 -2.01 -1.31 -2.67
CA PRO A 465 -2.70 -0.90 -3.89
C PRO A 465 -3.50 0.41 -3.75
N ASP A 466 -3.81 0.85 -2.53
CA ASP A 466 -4.55 2.09 -2.26
C ASP A 466 -3.83 3.35 -2.79
N ALA A 467 -4.58 4.44 -2.93
CA ALA A 467 -4.07 5.70 -3.46
C ALA A 467 -3.17 6.40 -2.43
N SER A 468 -1.95 6.78 -2.82
CA SER A 468 -0.96 7.41 -1.93
C SER A 468 -0.89 8.92 -2.18
N TYR A 469 -1.91 9.65 -1.70
CA TYR A 469 -2.07 11.07 -2.01
C TYR A 469 -0.99 11.97 -1.40
N LEU A 470 -0.30 12.71 -2.27
CA LEU A 470 0.39 13.96 -1.93
C LEU A 470 -0.66 15.08 -1.89
N LEU A 471 -0.82 15.79 -0.76
CA LEU A 471 -1.83 16.83 -0.57
C LEU A 471 -1.20 18.20 -0.31
N ALA A 472 -1.34 19.12 -1.26
CA ALA A 472 -1.08 20.54 -1.06
C ALA A 472 -2.32 21.24 -0.48
N LEU A 473 -2.13 22.06 0.56
CA LEU A 473 -3.18 22.83 1.23
C LEU A 473 -2.80 24.30 1.35
N LEU A 474 -3.73 25.20 1.02
CA LEU A 474 -3.64 26.64 1.19
C LEU A 474 -4.82 27.14 2.03
N GLU A 475 -4.57 28.16 2.83
CA GLU A 475 -5.58 28.86 3.62
C GLU A 475 -5.56 30.36 3.29
N THR A 476 -6.76 30.92 3.13
CA THR A 476 -6.99 32.32 2.76
C THR A 476 -8.17 32.89 3.56
N PRO A 477 -8.18 34.20 3.87
CA PRO A 477 -9.38 34.83 4.42
C PRO A 477 -10.54 34.63 3.42
N ALA A 478 -11.75 34.37 3.94
CA ALA A 478 -12.92 34.30 3.08
C ALA A 478 -13.19 35.69 2.44
N PRO A 479 -13.65 35.76 1.18
CA PRO A 479 -13.95 37.03 0.54
C PRO A 479 -15.09 37.75 1.26
N GLU A 480 -14.93 39.06 1.48
CA GLU A 480 -16.00 39.92 2.00
C GLU A 480 -17.11 40.04 0.95
N HIS A 481 -18.36 39.83 1.36
CA HIS A 481 -19.50 39.68 0.45
C HIS A 481 -20.47 40.86 0.59
N ASP A 482 -20.38 41.83 -0.34
CA ASP A 482 -21.30 42.95 -0.42
C ASP A 482 -22.72 42.47 -0.81
N GLY A 483 -23.63 42.44 0.16
CA GLY A 483 -25.08 42.31 -0.07
C GLY A 483 -25.69 40.91 0.07
N GLY A 484 -24.90 39.87 0.32
CA GLY A 484 -25.41 38.54 0.68
C GLY A 484 -25.79 38.42 2.17
N PRO A 485 -26.50 37.36 2.60
CA PRO A 485 -26.49 36.96 4.00
C PRO A 485 -25.04 36.70 4.41
N GLN A 486 -24.57 37.33 5.50
CA GLN A 486 -23.15 37.30 5.84
C GLN A 486 -22.66 35.85 6.02
N PRO A 487 -21.54 35.44 5.40
CA PRO A 487 -20.84 34.26 5.87
C PRO A 487 -20.47 34.48 7.34
N GLU A 488 -20.64 33.46 8.18
CA GLU A 488 -20.44 33.58 9.64
C GLU A 488 -19.12 34.30 9.96
N ALA A 489 -19.16 35.32 10.82
CA ALA A 489 -18.04 36.24 11.03
C ALA A 489 -16.80 35.51 11.57
N GLY A 490 -15.86 35.17 10.68
CA GLY A 490 -14.69 34.32 10.95
C GLY A 490 -14.55 33.08 10.04
N GLY A 491 -15.50 32.84 9.12
CA GLY A 491 -15.38 31.81 8.09
C GLY A 491 -14.08 31.94 7.28
N THR A 492 -13.52 30.81 6.84
CA THR A 492 -12.19 30.79 6.20
C THR A 492 -12.21 29.99 4.90
N LEU A 493 -11.53 30.47 3.86
CA LEU A 493 -11.47 29.82 2.55
C LEU A 493 -10.23 28.93 2.47
N LEU A 494 -10.45 27.63 2.42
CA LEU A 494 -9.41 26.63 2.18
C LEU A 494 -9.39 26.22 0.70
N ALA A 495 -8.21 25.88 0.20
CA ALA A 495 -8.02 25.31 -1.12
C ALA A 495 -7.01 24.16 -1.08
N ALA A 496 -7.20 23.17 -1.95
CA ALA A 496 -6.40 21.97 -1.98
C ALA A 496 -6.12 21.46 -3.40
N CYS A 497 -4.97 20.80 -3.53
CA CYS A 497 -4.62 19.98 -4.67
C CYS A 497 -4.02 18.67 -4.13
N ALA A 498 -4.74 17.55 -4.29
CA ALA A 498 -4.24 16.21 -3.97
C ALA A 498 -3.86 15.46 -5.25
N VAL A 499 -2.84 14.61 -5.23
CA VAL A 499 -2.45 13.79 -6.39
C VAL A 499 -1.91 12.42 -5.97
N ASP A 500 -2.36 11.34 -6.63
CA ASP A 500 -1.63 10.07 -6.64
C ASP A 500 -0.57 10.12 -7.75
N VAL A 501 0.69 10.19 -7.34
CA VAL A 501 1.86 10.36 -8.21
C VAL A 501 2.09 9.16 -9.15
N ALA A 502 1.50 8.00 -8.88
CA ALA A 502 1.67 6.79 -9.68
C ALA A 502 0.52 6.51 -10.67
N SER A 503 -0.67 7.10 -10.47
CA SER A 503 -1.75 7.03 -11.47
C SER A 503 -2.00 8.34 -12.24
N GLY A 504 -1.55 9.49 -11.70
CA GLY A 504 -1.83 10.80 -12.27
C GLY A 504 -3.22 11.34 -11.92
N HIS A 505 -4.00 10.62 -11.09
CA HIS A 505 -5.29 11.09 -10.60
C HIS A 505 -5.09 12.27 -9.64
N MET A 506 -5.66 13.43 -9.99
CA MET A 506 -5.46 14.70 -9.30
C MET A 506 -6.82 15.31 -8.90
N LEU A 507 -6.96 15.70 -7.63
CA LEU A 507 -8.18 16.28 -7.06
C LEU A 507 -7.91 17.74 -6.68
N ILE A 508 -8.60 18.69 -7.32
CA ILE A 508 -8.44 20.14 -7.11
C ILE A 508 -9.73 20.75 -6.59
N GLY A 509 -9.64 21.76 -5.71
CA GLY A 509 -10.82 22.55 -5.33
C GLY A 509 -10.63 23.47 -4.14
N GLN A 510 -11.69 24.21 -3.81
CA GLN A 510 -11.73 25.17 -2.69
C GLN A 510 -13.11 25.21 -2.03
N TRP A 511 -13.13 25.48 -0.71
CA TRP A 511 -14.35 25.54 0.09
C TRP A 511 -14.21 26.53 1.24
N CYS A 512 -15.30 27.21 1.57
CA CYS A 512 -15.41 27.85 2.88
C CYS A 512 -15.55 26.77 3.96
N ASP A 513 -14.79 26.90 5.05
CA ASP A 513 -14.79 25.98 6.18
C ASP A 513 -15.12 26.72 7.48
N ASP A 514 -15.70 25.97 8.42
CA ASP A 514 -16.21 26.47 9.70
C ASP A 514 -15.08 26.67 10.74
N PRO A 515 -15.35 27.30 11.91
CA PRO A 515 -14.33 27.51 12.95
C PRO A 515 -13.73 26.24 13.58
N MET A 516 -14.37 25.07 13.43
CA MET A 516 -13.85 23.76 13.85
C MET A 516 -13.16 22.99 12.70
N ARG A 517 -13.28 23.48 11.46
CA ARG A 517 -12.78 22.91 10.21
C ARG A 517 -13.37 21.53 9.90
N THR A 518 -14.70 21.35 10.00
CA THR A 518 -15.33 20.03 9.81
C THR A 518 -15.12 19.47 8.40
N ARG A 519 -15.01 20.34 7.38
CA ARG A 519 -14.78 19.92 5.99
C ARG A 519 -13.33 19.45 5.77
N LEU A 520 -12.34 20.19 6.27
CA LEU A 520 -10.94 19.75 6.30
C LEU A 520 -10.77 18.41 7.02
N ARG A 521 -11.45 18.19 8.16
CA ARG A 521 -11.44 16.88 8.85
C ARG A 521 -11.98 15.78 7.94
N ALA A 522 -13.13 16.00 7.31
CA ALA A 522 -13.73 15.04 6.37
C ALA A 522 -12.84 14.76 5.15
N LEU A 523 -12.14 15.77 4.63
CA LEU A 523 -11.18 15.61 3.54
C LEU A 523 -9.98 14.75 3.93
N LEU A 524 -9.41 14.98 5.12
CA LEU A 524 -8.28 14.21 5.64
C LEU A 524 -8.69 12.76 5.94
N ALA A 525 -9.85 12.56 6.58
CA ALA A 525 -10.43 11.24 6.86
C ALA A 525 -10.89 10.48 5.60
N ALA A 526 -11.17 11.16 4.49
CA ALA A 526 -11.40 10.49 3.21
C ALA A 526 -10.07 10.11 2.53
N LEU A 527 -9.15 11.07 2.35
CA LEU A 527 -7.96 10.90 1.50
C LEU A 527 -6.78 10.18 2.15
N HIS A 528 -6.64 10.19 3.49
CA HIS A 528 -5.49 9.62 4.20
C HIS A 528 -4.12 10.01 3.57
N PRO A 529 -3.80 11.33 3.47
CA PRO A 529 -2.65 11.81 2.70
C PRO A 529 -1.31 11.25 3.22
N ALA A 530 -0.50 10.72 2.31
CA ALA A 530 0.82 10.14 2.58
C ALA A 530 1.92 11.20 2.76
N GLU A 531 1.75 12.38 2.15
CA GLU A 531 2.63 13.53 2.33
C GLU A 531 1.84 14.85 2.18
N LEU A 532 2.21 15.85 2.96
CA LEU A 532 1.60 17.18 2.98
C LEU A 532 2.54 18.26 2.42
N VAL A 533 2.00 19.19 1.64
CA VAL A 533 2.69 20.38 1.13
C VAL A 533 1.94 21.62 1.62
N LEU A 534 2.66 22.54 2.27
CA LEU A 534 2.10 23.69 2.98
C LEU A 534 2.91 24.97 2.70
N PRO A 535 2.30 26.16 2.80
CA PRO A 535 3.03 27.43 2.82
C PRO A 535 4.10 27.48 3.93
N LYS A 536 5.19 28.24 3.72
CA LYS A 536 6.17 28.55 4.79
C LYS A 536 5.56 29.33 5.95
N ALA A 537 4.51 30.12 5.70
CA ALA A 537 3.73 30.79 6.74
C ALA A 537 2.98 29.80 7.66
N GLY A 538 2.84 28.53 7.23
CA GLY A 538 1.96 27.56 7.86
C GLY A 538 0.50 27.77 7.46
N LEU A 539 -0.39 27.11 8.21
CA LEU A 539 -1.83 27.36 8.24
C LEU A 539 -2.20 28.01 9.58
N ASP A 540 -3.42 28.51 9.73
CA ASP A 540 -3.93 29.14 10.95
C ASP A 540 -3.87 28.19 12.18
N GLY A 541 -3.92 28.76 13.39
CA GLY A 541 -3.98 28.03 14.65
C GLY A 541 -5.15 27.04 14.77
N ALA A 542 -6.25 27.20 14.04
CA ALA A 542 -7.31 26.19 13.94
C ALA A 542 -6.91 25.04 12.97
N SER A 543 -6.62 25.39 11.71
CA SER A 543 -6.27 24.44 10.64
C SER A 543 -5.01 23.61 10.96
N GLY A 544 -3.98 24.25 11.51
CA GLY A 544 -2.75 23.60 11.96
C GLY A 544 -2.94 22.65 13.15
N LYS A 545 -3.92 22.90 14.04
CA LYS A 545 -4.30 21.94 15.09
C LYS A 545 -4.98 20.71 14.50
N VAL A 546 -5.85 20.88 13.51
CA VAL A 546 -6.53 19.77 12.83
C VAL A 546 -5.54 18.91 12.05
N LEU A 547 -4.63 19.51 11.28
CA LEU A 547 -3.53 18.77 10.63
C LEU A 547 -2.66 18.02 11.64
N LYS A 548 -2.31 18.63 12.77
CA LYS A 548 -1.50 17.97 13.80
C LYS A 548 -2.22 16.83 14.51
N ALA A 549 -3.55 16.85 14.56
CA ALA A 549 -4.37 15.78 15.15
C ALA A 549 -4.55 14.60 14.18
N ALA A 550 -5.03 14.86 12.96
CA ALA A 550 -5.33 13.82 11.98
C ALA A 550 -4.10 13.30 11.21
N ALA A 551 -3.12 14.17 10.95
CA ALA A 551 -1.94 13.88 10.14
C ALA A 551 -0.62 14.10 10.91
N GLY A 552 -0.63 13.98 12.25
CA GLY A 552 0.51 14.29 13.11
C GLY A 552 1.76 13.41 12.93
N SER A 553 1.65 12.29 12.22
CA SER A 553 2.76 11.41 11.79
C SER A 553 3.19 11.62 10.34
N VAL A 554 2.40 12.36 9.54
CA VAL A 554 2.58 12.52 8.09
C VAL A 554 3.74 13.48 7.80
N ARG A 555 4.51 13.18 6.75
CA ARG A 555 5.61 14.04 6.30
C ARG A 555 5.06 15.38 5.80
N THR A 556 5.63 16.49 6.28
CA THR A 556 5.21 17.85 5.95
C THR A 556 6.32 18.62 5.25
N ASN A 557 6.00 19.27 4.14
CA ASN A 557 6.92 20.08 3.35
C ASN A 557 6.44 21.53 3.29
N HIS A 558 7.25 22.43 3.84
CA HIS A 558 7.03 23.86 3.69
C HIS A 558 7.72 24.39 2.42
N LEU A 559 6.96 25.17 1.64
CA LEU A 559 7.34 25.83 0.39
C LEU A 559 6.73 27.24 0.32
N ASP A 560 7.26 28.10 -0.54
CA ASP A 560 6.56 29.33 -0.91
C ASP A 560 5.52 28.96 -1.97
N PHE A 561 4.24 29.26 -1.73
CA PHE A 561 3.19 29.08 -2.73
C PHE A 561 3.15 30.35 -3.57
N GLU A 562 3.41 30.21 -4.86
CA GLU A 562 3.40 31.32 -5.81
C GLU A 562 2.00 31.98 -5.90
N ASP A 563 1.94 33.22 -6.35
CA ASP A 563 0.66 33.92 -6.56
C ASP A 563 -0.03 33.38 -7.83
N ALA A 564 -1.36 33.47 -7.89
CA ALA A 564 -2.13 32.78 -8.94
C ALA A 564 -1.75 33.20 -10.36
N ALA A 565 -1.36 34.46 -10.57
CA ALA A 565 -0.82 34.94 -11.85
C ALA A 565 0.51 34.25 -12.22
N ALA A 566 1.41 34.04 -11.26
CA ALA A 566 2.65 33.29 -11.46
C ALA A 566 2.37 31.79 -11.67
N GLY A 567 1.41 31.22 -10.93
CA GLY A 567 0.95 29.84 -11.14
C GLY A 567 0.33 29.61 -12.54
N ARG A 568 -0.53 30.53 -13.02
CA ARG A 568 -1.09 30.50 -14.39
C ARG A 568 0.02 30.61 -15.44
N GLN A 569 0.96 31.55 -15.27
CA GLN A 569 2.09 31.72 -16.18
C GLN A 569 3.01 30.49 -16.18
N GLY A 570 3.35 29.96 -15.00
CA GLY A 570 4.21 28.79 -14.84
C GLY A 570 3.57 27.47 -15.30
N LEU A 571 2.24 27.40 -15.40
CA LEU A 571 1.51 26.30 -16.04
C LEU A 571 1.50 26.43 -17.57
N ALA A 572 1.40 27.65 -18.12
CA ALA A 572 1.50 27.91 -19.56
C ALA A 572 2.92 27.69 -20.10
N ASP A 573 3.93 28.26 -19.44
CA ASP A 573 5.35 28.22 -19.85
C ASP A 573 6.01 26.83 -19.68
N SER A 574 5.37 25.91 -18.96
CA SER A 574 5.94 24.59 -18.67
C SER A 574 5.99 23.64 -19.87
N ALA A 575 5.15 23.89 -20.88
CA ALA A 575 4.91 23.02 -22.03
C ALA A 575 4.54 21.56 -21.66
N TYR A 576 3.91 21.32 -20.50
CA TYR A 576 3.54 19.95 -20.06
C TYR A 576 2.61 19.20 -21.05
N PHE A 577 1.84 19.94 -21.86
CA PHE A 577 0.82 19.38 -22.76
C PHE A 577 1.17 19.51 -24.26
N ASP A 578 2.28 20.16 -24.63
CA ASP A 578 2.71 20.31 -26.03
C ASP A 578 3.31 19.00 -26.58
N GLU A 579 2.47 18.04 -26.96
CA GLU A 579 2.87 16.70 -27.42
C GLU A 579 3.82 16.67 -28.63
N GLN A 580 3.94 17.78 -29.37
CA GLN A 580 4.79 17.89 -30.57
C GLN A 580 5.54 19.22 -30.72
N GLY A 581 5.41 20.17 -29.79
CA GLY A 581 6.00 21.52 -29.91
C GLY A 581 5.47 22.33 -31.12
N THR A 582 4.27 22.00 -31.59
CA THR A 582 3.63 22.61 -32.77
C THR A 582 2.59 23.68 -32.43
N SER A 583 2.22 23.83 -31.15
CA SER A 583 1.38 24.94 -30.69
C SER A 583 2.24 26.12 -30.24
N ALA A 584 1.76 27.34 -30.47
CA ALA A 584 2.41 28.57 -30.02
C ALA A 584 1.81 29.12 -28.72
N GLU A 585 0.92 28.37 -28.06
CA GLU A 585 0.13 28.83 -26.90
C GLU A 585 0.02 27.83 -25.73
N GLY A 586 0.54 26.61 -25.81
CA GLY A 586 0.57 25.64 -24.70
C GLY A 586 -0.80 25.08 -24.25
N LYS A 587 -1.90 25.49 -24.89
CA LYS A 587 -3.28 25.07 -24.57
C LYS A 587 -3.70 23.75 -25.22
N ALA A 588 -3.07 23.38 -26.34
CA ALA A 588 -3.45 22.17 -27.07
C ALA A 588 -3.10 20.92 -26.24
N GLY A 589 -4.11 20.11 -25.91
CA GLY A 589 -3.94 18.90 -25.09
C GLY A 589 -4.14 19.10 -23.57
N MET A 590 -4.41 20.32 -23.10
CA MET A 590 -4.69 20.55 -21.68
C MET A 590 -6.07 19.97 -21.27
N PRO A 591 -6.19 19.28 -20.12
CA PRO A 591 -7.47 18.80 -19.60
C PRO A 591 -8.49 19.92 -19.37
N PRO A 592 -9.80 19.72 -19.68
CA PRO A 592 -10.82 20.77 -19.60
C PRO A 592 -10.95 21.48 -18.24
N LEU A 593 -10.76 20.76 -17.13
CA LEU A 593 -10.81 21.34 -15.78
C LEU A 593 -9.66 22.33 -15.55
N LEU A 594 -8.45 22.02 -16.02
CA LEU A 594 -7.30 22.92 -15.91
C LEU A 594 -7.44 24.14 -16.83
N GLN A 595 -7.97 23.95 -18.04
CA GLN A 595 -8.33 25.07 -18.92
C GLN A 595 -9.38 25.98 -18.26
N GLY A 596 -10.46 25.42 -17.71
CA GLY A 596 -11.48 26.17 -16.98
C GLY A 596 -10.92 26.95 -15.79
N LEU A 597 -10.02 26.36 -15.00
CA LEU A 597 -9.30 27.05 -13.92
C LEU A 597 -8.46 28.23 -14.43
N MET A 598 -7.79 28.10 -15.58
CA MET A 598 -7.01 29.19 -16.18
C MET A 598 -7.90 30.32 -16.74
N GLU A 599 -9.09 30.00 -17.25
CA GLU A 599 -10.00 30.95 -17.89
C GLU A 599 -10.97 31.64 -16.92
N ALA A 600 -11.29 31.04 -15.77
CA ALA A 600 -12.27 31.56 -14.80
C ALA A 600 -11.81 32.80 -13.98
N GLY A 601 -10.58 33.29 -14.19
CA GLY A 601 -10.07 34.49 -13.52
C GLY A 601 -9.85 34.33 -12.02
N ASP A 602 -10.09 35.40 -11.27
CA ASP A 602 -9.68 35.52 -9.86
C ASP A 602 -10.50 34.64 -8.88
N SER A 603 -11.66 34.13 -9.30
CA SER A 603 -12.57 33.35 -8.44
C SER A 603 -11.98 32.00 -8.00
N HIS A 604 -11.08 31.42 -8.79
CA HIS A 604 -10.39 30.15 -8.51
C HIS A 604 -8.91 30.31 -8.12
N ASP A 605 -8.45 31.53 -7.84
CA ASP A 605 -7.07 31.82 -7.44
C ASP A 605 -6.55 30.93 -6.29
N PRO A 606 -7.30 30.68 -5.20
CA PRO A 606 -6.86 29.77 -4.14
C PRO A 606 -6.60 28.34 -4.65
N SER A 607 -7.47 27.81 -5.50
CA SER A 607 -7.29 26.47 -6.12
C SER A 607 -6.03 26.42 -7.00
N LEU A 608 -5.82 27.44 -7.84
CA LEU A 608 -4.63 27.56 -8.69
C LEU A 608 -3.33 27.69 -7.89
N ARG A 609 -3.35 28.39 -6.74
CA ARG A 609 -2.17 28.53 -5.87
C ARG A 609 -1.86 27.24 -5.11
N ALA A 610 -2.88 26.47 -4.72
CA ALA A 610 -2.68 25.13 -4.17
C ALA A 610 -2.08 24.16 -5.22
N LEU A 611 -2.55 24.23 -6.48
CA LEU A 611 -1.95 23.52 -7.61
C LEU A 611 -0.50 23.95 -7.86
N ALA A 612 -0.22 25.26 -7.90
CA ALA A 612 1.15 25.78 -8.08
C ALA A 612 2.11 25.32 -6.96
N GLY A 613 1.66 25.32 -5.70
CA GLY A 613 2.41 24.75 -4.57
C GLY A 613 2.69 23.25 -4.73
N CYS A 614 1.73 22.48 -5.24
CA CYS A 614 1.92 21.06 -5.57
C CYS A 614 2.96 20.87 -6.69
N LEU A 615 2.81 21.61 -7.80
CA LEU A 615 3.74 21.56 -8.95
C LEU A 615 5.16 21.99 -8.56
N ALA A 616 5.32 23.00 -7.71
CA ALA A 616 6.61 23.41 -7.18
C ALA A 616 7.28 22.29 -6.37
N TYR A 617 6.51 21.52 -5.58
CA TYR A 617 7.04 20.34 -4.90
C TYR A 617 7.38 19.21 -5.87
N LEU A 618 6.49 18.84 -6.79
CA LEU A 618 6.72 17.80 -7.80
C LEU A 618 7.98 18.09 -8.63
N ARG A 619 8.21 19.36 -9.00
CA ARG A 619 9.42 19.82 -9.68
C ARG A 619 10.68 19.65 -8.82
N SER A 620 10.57 19.90 -7.51
CA SER A 620 11.68 19.71 -6.56
C SER A 620 12.06 18.24 -6.33
N VAL A 621 11.17 17.30 -6.65
CA VAL A 621 11.41 15.84 -6.59
C VAL A 621 11.61 15.20 -7.98
N LEU A 622 11.64 16.00 -9.05
CA LEU A 622 11.82 15.60 -10.46
C LEU A 622 10.65 14.81 -11.08
N LEU A 623 9.41 15.06 -10.63
CA LEU A 623 8.20 14.34 -11.05
C LEU A 623 7.12 15.22 -11.69
N ASP A 624 7.33 16.52 -11.87
CA ASP A 624 6.31 17.42 -12.45
C ASP A 624 5.92 17.03 -13.89
N ARG A 625 6.91 16.82 -14.77
CA ARG A 625 6.68 16.38 -16.15
C ARG A 625 5.92 15.04 -16.29
N PRO A 626 6.37 13.92 -15.72
CA PRO A 626 5.68 12.64 -15.89
C PRO A 626 4.26 12.63 -15.29
N VAL A 627 4.06 13.26 -14.12
CA VAL A 627 2.73 13.35 -13.49
C VAL A 627 1.78 14.20 -14.33
N MET A 628 2.23 15.33 -14.89
CA MET A 628 1.37 16.20 -15.69
C MET A 628 0.99 15.61 -17.04
N ALA A 629 1.89 14.87 -17.69
CA ALA A 629 1.60 14.22 -18.98
C ALA A 629 0.58 13.06 -18.89
N MET A 630 0.39 12.50 -17.69
CA MET A 630 -0.62 11.46 -17.39
C MET A 630 -1.76 11.98 -16.49
N CYS A 631 -1.86 13.31 -16.28
CA CYS A 631 -2.75 13.90 -15.30
C CYS A 631 -4.23 13.74 -15.69
N ARG A 632 -5.02 13.13 -14.80
CA ARG A 632 -6.50 13.11 -14.85
C ARG A 632 -7.04 13.99 -13.72
N PRO A 633 -7.34 15.28 -13.98
CA PRO A 633 -7.80 16.20 -12.95
C PRO A 633 -9.32 16.16 -12.77
N GLU A 634 -9.75 16.03 -11.52
CA GLU A 634 -11.14 16.01 -11.06
C GLU A 634 -11.39 17.09 -9.98
N TRP A 635 -12.65 17.48 -9.80
CA TRP A 635 -13.05 18.37 -8.72
C TRP A 635 -13.14 17.63 -7.38
N LEU A 636 -12.61 18.23 -6.31
CA LEU A 636 -12.89 17.80 -4.94
C LEU A 636 -14.40 17.90 -4.66
N PRO A 637 -15.09 16.86 -4.13
CA PRO A 637 -16.54 16.89 -3.96
C PRO A 637 -17.05 17.97 -3.00
N GLN A 638 -16.22 18.37 -2.04
CA GLN A 638 -16.56 19.41 -1.06
C GLN A 638 -16.41 20.84 -1.61
N SER A 639 -15.97 20.98 -2.87
CA SER A 639 -15.78 22.27 -3.52
C SER A 639 -17.08 23.07 -3.51
N SER A 640 -17.05 24.21 -2.82
CA SER A 640 -18.18 25.11 -2.66
C SER A 640 -17.78 26.49 -3.15
N PHE A 641 -18.18 26.75 -4.39
CA PHE A 641 -17.89 28.00 -5.09
C PHE A 641 -18.89 29.08 -4.64
N PRO A 642 -18.43 30.27 -4.22
CA PRO A 642 -19.32 31.41 -3.96
C PRO A 642 -19.80 31.97 -5.30
N SER A 643 -20.98 31.57 -5.78
CA SER A 643 -21.57 32.09 -7.02
C SER A 643 -21.87 33.59 -6.91
N PRO A 644 -21.12 34.48 -7.58
CA PRO A 644 -21.31 35.92 -7.49
C PRO A 644 -22.32 36.39 -8.55
N GLY A 645 -23.54 35.85 -8.47
CA GLY A 645 -24.72 36.37 -9.17
C GLY A 645 -24.68 36.41 -10.70
N GLY A 646 -24.50 35.28 -11.39
CA GLY A 646 -24.80 35.19 -12.82
C GLY A 646 -24.39 33.89 -13.49
N ASP A 647 -25.17 33.47 -14.49
CA ASP A 647 -24.84 32.35 -15.39
C ASP A 647 -23.77 32.78 -16.41
N SER A 648 -22.51 32.86 -15.98
CA SER A 648 -21.41 33.16 -16.91
C SER A 648 -21.01 31.92 -17.72
N ALA A 649 -20.60 32.14 -18.97
CA ALA A 649 -20.13 31.04 -19.82
C ALA A 649 -18.86 30.37 -19.26
N ALA A 650 -18.01 31.11 -18.54
CA ALA A 650 -16.83 30.57 -17.89
C ALA A 650 -17.18 29.65 -16.71
N ASP A 651 -18.16 30.04 -15.88
CA ASP A 651 -18.69 29.17 -14.82
C ASP A 651 -19.30 27.89 -15.39
N SER A 652 -19.98 27.97 -16.56
CA SER A 652 -20.52 26.80 -17.25
C SER A 652 -19.44 25.84 -17.78
N ALA A 653 -18.28 26.37 -18.20
CA ALA A 653 -17.12 25.57 -18.62
C ALA A 653 -16.40 24.95 -17.42
N ALA A 654 -16.20 25.69 -16.33
CA ALA A 654 -15.63 25.17 -15.08
C ALA A 654 -16.56 24.15 -14.38
N ALA A 655 -17.88 24.25 -14.58
CA ALA A 655 -18.87 23.27 -14.10
C ALA A 655 -18.90 21.97 -14.92
N ALA A 656 -18.29 21.92 -16.12
CA ALA A 656 -18.15 20.68 -16.85
C ALA A 656 -17.25 19.70 -16.07
N GLY A 657 -17.73 18.47 -15.88
CA GLY A 657 -17.04 17.48 -15.03
C GLY A 657 -17.19 17.69 -13.52
N ARG A 658 -18.11 18.56 -13.06
CA ARG A 658 -18.51 18.58 -11.64
C ARG A 658 -19.13 17.22 -11.25
N PRO A 659 -18.71 16.57 -10.15
CA PRO A 659 -19.31 15.31 -9.71
C PRO A 659 -20.80 15.47 -9.37
N PRO A 660 -21.60 14.39 -9.44
CA PRO A 660 -22.99 14.41 -9.03
C PRO A 660 -23.14 14.79 -7.55
N ALA A 661 -24.34 15.19 -7.14
CA ALA A 661 -24.64 15.44 -5.74
C ALA A 661 -24.42 14.16 -4.92
N CYS A 662 -23.62 14.26 -3.86
CA CYS A 662 -23.32 13.19 -2.92
C CYS A 662 -23.77 13.57 -1.51
N MET A 663 -24.17 12.58 -0.73
CA MET A 663 -24.47 12.72 0.70
C MET A 663 -23.25 13.26 1.45
N ALA A 664 -23.44 14.33 2.22
CA ALA A 664 -22.40 14.92 3.04
C ALA A 664 -22.12 14.05 4.28
N LEU A 665 -21.06 13.23 4.20
CA LEU A 665 -20.43 12.59 5.34
C LEU A 665 -19.44 13.56 5.99
N ASP A 666 -19.56 13.79 7.31
CA ASP A 666 -18.53 14.48 8.08
C ASP A 666 -17.39 13.51 8.49
N GLY A 667 -16.23 14.06 8.87
CA GLY A 667 -15.05 13.25 9.21
C GLY A 667 -15.24 12.41 10.49
N ASN A 668 -16.01 12.90 11.46
CA ASN A 668 -16.34 12.13 12.64
C ASN A 668 -17.32 11.00 12.31
N ALA A 669 -18.23 11.17 11.34
CA ALA A 669 -19.07 10.09 10.84
C ALA A 669 -18.26 8.99 10.12
N LEU A 670 -17.29 9.35 9.26
CA LEU A 670 -16.40 8.37 8.60
C LEU A 670 -15.64 7.50 9.62
N GLU A 671 -15.12 8.13 10.69
CA GLU A 671 -14.33 7.46 11.73
C GLU A 671 -15.19 6.74 12.79
N ALA A 672 -16.30 7.34 13.25
CA ALA A 672 -17.13 6.80 14.33
C ALA A 672 -18.10 5.70 13.87
N LEU A 673 -18.40 5.62 12.57
CA LEU A 673 -19.09 4.50 11.94
C LEU A 673 -18.13 3.39 11.45
N GLU A 674 -16.81 3.60 11.54
CA GLU A 674 -15.78 2.67 11.04
C GLU A 674 -16.00 2.34 9.53
N VAL A 675 -16.15 3.39 8.70
CA VAL A 675 -16.47 3.24 7.27
C VAL A 675 -15.30 2.67 6.46
N LEU A 676 -14.09 3.15 6.72
CA LEU A 676 -12.88 2.80 5.95
C LEU A 676 -11.91 1.92 6.75
N GLU A 677 -11.76 2.21 8.04
CA GLU A 677 -10.86 1.53 8.96
C GLU A 677 -11.61 1.23 10.26
N GLY A 678 -11.37 0.05 10.82
CA GLY A 678 -11.85 -0.35 12.13
C GLY A 678 -10.91 0.09 13.24
N SER A 679 -11.33 -0.08 14.49
CA SER A 679 -10.63 0.31 15.72
C SER A 679 -9.20 -0.26 15.89
N SER A 680 -8.77 -1.19 15.03
CA SER A 680 -7.40 -1.72 14.95
C SER A 680 -6.43 -0.89 14.10
N GLY A 681 -6.92 0.05 13.27
CA GLY A 681 -6.10 0.78 12.29
C GLY A 681 -5.86 0.01 10.98
N GLY A 682 -6.85 -0.77 10.56
CA GLY A 682 -6.88 -1.50 9.29
C GLY A 682 -8.32 -1.70 8.81
N THR A 683 -8.52 -2.35 7.67
CA THR A 683 -9.86 -2.58 7.09
C THR A 683 -10.71 -3.57 7.88
N ASP A 684 -10.13 -4.34 8.78
CA ASP A 684 -10.82 -5.42 9.50
C ASP A 684 -11.92 -4.86 10.43
N GLY A 685 -13.14 -5.35 10.27
CA GLY A 685 -14.32 -4.85 10.98
C GLY A 685 -14.93 -3.55 10.43
N SER A 686 -14.31 -2.90 9.44
CA SER A 686 -14.87 -1.71 8.78
C SER A 686 -15.95 -2.06 7.74
N LEU A 687 -16.73 -1.06 7.31
CA LEU A 687 -17.66 -1.23 6.19
C LEU A 687 -16.91 -1.57 4.89
N LEU A 688 -15.76 -0.95 4.63
CA LEU A 688 -14.92 -1.23 3.45
C LEU A 688 -14.44 -2.69 3.44
N GLY A 689 -13.88 -3.21 4.54
CA GLY A 689 -13.45 -4.61 4.62
C GLY A 689 -14.60 -5.62 4.50
N ALA A 690 -15.81 -5.23 4.92
CA ALA A 690 -17.00 -6.05 4.78
C ALA A 690 -17.57 -6.07 3.34
N LEU A 691 -17.37 -5.00 2.56
CA LEU A 691 -17.86 -4.86 1.18
C LEU A 691 -16.81 -5.14 0.09
N ASP A 692 -15.52 -5.07 0.41
CA ASP A 692 -14.46 -5.27 -0.58
C ASP A 692 -14.25 -6.74 -0.93
N ARG A 693 -14.47 -7.02 -2.21
CA ARG A 693 -14.22 -8.26 -2.94
C ARG A 693 -13.66 -7.92 -4.33
N CYS A 694 -13.21 -6.67 -4.57
CA CYS A 694 -12.65 -6.23 -5.85
C CYS A 694 -11.41 -7.08 -6.18
N VAL A 695 -11.32 -7.58 -7.41
CA VAL A 695 -10.13 -8.34 -7.86
C VAL A 695 -9.06 -7.43 -8.46
N THR A 696 -9.39 -6.19 -8.81
CA THR A 696 -8.46 -5.19 -9.36
C THR A 696 -8.13 -4.08 -8.35
N PRO A 697 -6.89 -3.55 -8.35
CA PRO A 697 -6.52 -2.39 -7.54
C PRO A 697 -7.38 -1.14 -7.83
N ALA A 698 -7.74 -0.91 -9.09
CA ALA A 698 -8.58 0.21 -9.51
C ALA A 698 -10.02 0.08 -8.99
N GLY A 699 -10.61 -1.12 -9.03
CA GLY A 699 -11.92 -1.41 -8.44
C GLY A 699 -11.95 -1.14 -6.94
N ARG A 700 -10.92 -1.56 -6.19
CA ARG A 700 -10.78 -1.24 -4.75
C ARG A 700 -10.71 0.27 -4.49
N ARG A 701 -9.85 1.00 -5.23
CA ARG A 701 -9.73 2.46 -5.11
C ARG A 701 -11.07 3.18 -5.39
N LEU A 702 -11.82 2.71 -6.38
CA LEU A 702 -13.13 3.26 -6.73
C LEU A 702 -14.21 2.93 -5.67
N LEU A 703 -14.26 1.70 -5.16
CA LEU A 703 -15.18 1.30 -4.09
C LEU A 703 -14.93 2.12 -2.81
N ARG A 704 -13.66 2.32 -2.42
CA ARG A 704 -13.27 3.23 -1.32
C ARG A 704 -13.80 4.65 -1.55
N SER A 705 -13.71 5.16 -2.78
CA SER A 705 -14.26 6.47 -3.17
C SER A 705 -15.79 6.52 -3.04
N TRP A 706 -16.52 5.48 -3.47
CA TRP A 706 -17.98 5.40 -3.37
C TRP A 706 -18.49 5.37 -1.93
N LEU A 707 -17.80 4.68 -1.01
CA LEU A 707 -18.17 4.68 0.42
C LEU A 707 -17.88 6.03 1.11
N CYS A 708 -16.87 6.77 0.65
CA CYS A 708 -16.62 8.15 1.07
C CYS A 708 -17.63 9.16 0.48
N ARG A 709 -18.29 8.80 -0.62
CA ARG A 709 -19.11 9.68 -1.47
C ARG A 709 -20.43 8.99 -1.93
N PRO A 710 -21.32 8.52 -1.02
CA PRO A 710 -22.62 7.98 -1.42
C PRO A 710 -23.44 9.03 -2.19
N LEU A 711 -24.27 8.60 -3.14
CA LEU A 711 -25.00 9.49 -4.04
C LEU A 711 -26.22 10.13 -3.33
N ASP A 712 -26.65 11.31 -3.78
CA ASP A 712 -27.97 11.88 -3.44
C ASP A 712 -29.03 11.63 -4.54
N ASP A 713 -28.58 11.38 -5.78
CA ASP A 713 -29.45 11.14 -6.93
C ASP A 713 -30.03 9.70 -6.94
N VAL A 714 -31.36 9.61 -6.92
CA VAL A 714 -32.12 8.35 -6.95
C VAL A 714 -31.91 7.58 -8.24
N ASP A 715 -31.79 8.25 -9.39
CA ASP A 715 -31.68 7.56 -10.68
C ASP A 715 -30.30 6.87 -10.80
N ALA A 716 -29.22 7.57 -10.43
CA ALA A 716 -27.89 6.99 -10.34
C ALA A 716 -27.77 5.87 -9.28
N ILE A 717 -28.45 5.98 -8.13
CA ILE A 717 -28.50 4.89 -7.14
C ILE A 717 -29.24 3.67 -7.71
N THR A 718 -30.40 3.89 -8.34
CA THR A 718 -31.25 2.84 -8.91
C THR A 718 -30.50 2.09 -10.01
N ALA A 719 -29.81 2.81 -10.91
CA ALA A 719 -28.99 2.21 -11.96
C ALA A 719 -27.85 1.31 -11.42
N ARG A 720 -27.25 1.65 -10.27
CA ARG A 720 -26.30 0.76 -9.56
C ARG A 720 -27.00 -0.45 -8.95
N GLN A 721 -28.16 -0.28 -8.33
CA GLN A 721 -28.92 -1.41 -7.77
C GLN A 721 -29.39 -2.40 -8.85
N ASP A 722 -29.81 -1.91 -10.02
CA ASP A 722 -30.15 -2.74 -11.18
C ASP A 722 -28.92 -3.52 -11.66
N ALA A 723 -27.77 -2.86 -11.75
CA ALA A 723 -26.51 -3.52 -12.10
C ALA A 723 -26.14 -4.63 -11.08
N VAL A 724 -26.24 -4.34 -9.78
CA VAL A 724 -26.01 -5.35 -8.73
C VAL A 724 -27.01 -6.51 -8.82
N HIS A 725 -28.28 -6.25 -9.15
CA HIS A 725 -29.30 -7.28 -9.32
C HIS A 725 -29.00 -8.21 -10.51
N ASP A 726 -28.66 -7.66 -11.68
CA ASP A 726 -28.23 -8.44 -12.85
C ASP A 726 -26.98 -9.28 -12.54
N LEU A 727 -26.00 -8.71 -11.85
CA LEU A 727 -24.76 -9.40 -11.45
C LEU A 727 -24.99 -10.55 -10.44
N MET A 728 -26.07 -10.49 -9.64
CA MET A 728 -26.45 -11.55 -8.71
C MET A 728 -27.28 -12.67 -9.33
N HIS A 729 -27.99 -12.42 -10.45
CA HIS A 729 -29.03 -13.35 -10.94
C HIS A 729 -29.08 -13.55 -12.46
N GLY A 730 -28.75 -12.55 -13.27
CA GLY A 730 -28.83 -12.61 -14.73
C GLY A 730 -27.54 -13.09 -15.40
N ILE A 731 -26.39 -12.54 -14.96
CA ILE A 731 -25.08 -12.72 -15.62
C ILE A 731 -23.98 -13.25 -14.67
N SER A 732 -24.36 -14.03 -13.65
CA SER A 732 -23.44 -14.40 -12.56
C SER A 732 -22.31 -15.35 -13.00
N GLU A 733 -22.52 -16.20 -14.01
CA GLU A 733 -21.47 -17.13 -14.49
C GLU A 733 -20.48 -16.41 -15.42
N GLU A 734 -20.99 -15.50 -16.26
CA GLU A 734 -20.25 -14.62 -17.14
C GLU A 734 -19.40 -13.64 -16.34
N MET A 735 -19.97 -13.03 -15.29
CA MET A 735 -19.23 -12.17 -14.37
C MET A 735 -18.19 -12.95 -13.56
N GLY A 736 -18.51 -14.18 -13.13
CA GLY A 736 -17.52 -15.07 -12.52
C GLY A 736 -16.32 -15.31 -13.44
N THR A 737 -16.59 -15.57 -14.72
CA THR A 737 -15.58 -15.76 -15.77
C THR A 737 -14.80 -14.46 -16.05
N ALA A 738 -15.45 -13.30 -16.04
CA ALA A 738 -14.81 -12.00 -16.20
C ALA A 738 -13.90 -11.66 -15.00
N ARG A 739 -14.32 -11.94 -13.76
CA ARG A 739 -13.49 -11.76 -12.55
C ARG A 739 -12.26 -12.67 -12.55
N GLN A 740 -12.36 -13.90 -13.06
CA GLN A 740 -11.18 -14.76 -13.26
C GLN A 740 -10.17 -14.13 -14.25
N ARG A 741 -10.64 -13.45 -15.30
CA ARG A 741 -9.77 -12.71 -16.23
C ARG A 741 -9.18 -11.46 -15.57
N PHE A 742 -9.98 -10.70 -14.82
CA PHE A 742 -9.53 -9.52 -14.08
C PHE A 742 -8.56 -9.84 -12.94
N ALA A 743 -8.64 -11.01 -12.30
CA ALA A 743 -7.66 -11.45 -11.31
C ALA A 743 -6.25 -11.68 -11.91
N GLY A 744 -6.15 -11.87 -13.22
CA GLY A 744 -4.88 -11.88 -13.97
C GLY A 744 -4.43 -10.50 -14.47
N VAL A 745 -5.23 -9.44 -14.25
CA VAL A 745 -4.89 -8.05 -14.59
C VAL A 745 -4.18 -7.42 -13.39
N GLY A 746 -3.00 -6.82 -13.63
CA GLY A 746 -2.26 -6.10 -12.59
C GLY A 746 -2.89 -4.74 -12.22
N ASP A 747 -2.11 -3.85 -11.61
CA ASP A 747 -2.50 -2.44 -11.46
C ASP A 747 -2.46 -1.72 -12.83
N LEU A 748 -3.46 -1.99 -13.67
CA LEU A 748 -3.52 -1.52 -15.06
C LEU A 748 -3.61 0.00 -15.16
N GLU A 749 -4.24 0.67 -14.20
CA GLU A 749 -4.28 2.13 -14.11
C GLU A 749 -2.86 2.71 -14.03
N ARG A 750 -2.08 2.25 -13.05
CA ARG A 750 -0.68 2.68 -12.88
C ARG A 750 0.24 2.12 -13.98
N GLY A 751 -0.12 0.98 -14.59
CA GLY A 751 0.57 0.40 -15.74
C GLY A 751 0.46 1.25 -17.01
N VAL A 752 -0.74 1.74 -17.35
CA VAL A 752 -0.99 2.70 -18.43
C VAL A 752 -0.27 4.01 -18.13
N ALA A 753 -0.43 4.54 -16.91
CA ALA A 753 0.21 5.79 -16.48
C ALA A 753 1.74 5.74 -16.64
N ARG A 754 2.40 4.66 -16.20
CA ARG A 754 3.85 4.43 -16.38
C ARG A 754 4.30 4.50 -17.85
N ILE A 755 3.49 4.00 -18.79
CA ILE A 755 3.83 4.03 -20.23
C ILE A 755 3.69 5.44 -20.80
N VAL A 756 2.61 6.16 -20.44
CA VAL A 756 2.40 7.56 -20.86
C VAL A 756 3.50 8.47 -20.30
N ALA A 757 3.85 8.31 -19.02
CA ALA A 757 4.97 9.03 -18.39
C ALA A 757 6.32 8.79 -19.11
N ALA A 758 6.58 7.56 -19.56
CA ALA A 758 7.79 7.24 -20.32
C ALA A 758 7.84 7.91 -21.72
N CYS A 759 6.69 8.30 -22.27
CA CYS A 759 6.61 9.02 -23.55
C CYS A 759 6.90 10.53 -23.39
N ALA A 760 6.53 11.11 -22.25
CA ALA A 760 6.68 12.55 -21.93
C ALA A 760 8.12 13.04 -21.78
N GLY A 761 9.10 12.14 -21.92
CA GLY A 761 10.51 12.40 -21.78
C GLY A 761 11.16 11.41 -20.80
N ALA A 762 12.22 10.77 -21.26
CA ALA A 762 13.02 9.85 -20.46
C ALA A 762 13.61 10.60 -19.24
N THR A 763 13.00 10.39 -18.06
CA THR A 763 13.30 11.11 -16.82
C THR A 763 13.70 10.14 -15.71
N GLY A 764 14.36 10.67 -14.68
CA GLY A 764 14.89 9.89 -13.56
C GLY A 764 15.79 8.72 -13.99
N ARG A 765 15.59 7.54 -13.40
CA ARG A 765 16.39 6.33 -13.70
C ARG A 765 16.30 5.87 -15.16
N ASP A 766 15.26 6.30 -15.89
CA ASP A 766 15.04 5.95 -17.29
C ASP A 766 15.64 6.96 -18.28
N ALA A 767 16.24 8.06 -17.83
CA ALA A 767 16.89 9.05 -18.70
C ALA A 767 18.04 8.45 -19.54
N GLU A 768 18.14 8.85 -20.81
CA GLU A 768 19.08 8.27 -21.79
C GLU A 768 20.57 8.40 -21.40
N ALA A 769 20.91 9.28 -20.46
CA ALA A 769 22.26 9.45 -19.91
C ALA A 769 22.62 8.48 -18.76
N VAL A 770 21.64 7.76 -18.19
CA VAL A 770 21.83 6.93 -16.98
C VAL A 770 22.40 5.56 -17.33
N VAL A 771 23.51 5.19 -16.66
CA VAL A 771 24.20 3.91 -16.84
C VAL A 771 23.65 2.86 -15.87
N LEU A 772 22.69 2.07 -16.34
CA LEU A 772 22.19 0.89 -15.64
C LEU A 772 22.97 -0.37 -16.03
N TYR A 773 23.10 -1.32 -15.09
CA TYR A 773 23.77 -2.60 -15.31
C TYR A 773 22.80 -3.77 -15.49
N GLU A 774 21.52 -3.55 -15.19
CA GLU A 774 20.41 -4.38 -15.68
C GLU A 774 19.99 -3.94 -17.08
N ASP A 775 19.34 -4.85 -17.81
CA ASP A 775 18.78 -4.55 -19.12
C ASP A 775 17.50 -3.70 -18.96
N ALA A 776 17.69 -2.39 -18.98
CA ALA A 776 16.62 -1.41 -18.91
C ALA A 776 15.66 -1.48 -20.10
N ALA A 777 16.15 -1.86 -21.30
CA ALA A 777 15.30 -2.08 -22.46
C ALA A 777 14.39 -3.28 -22.22
N LYS A 778 14.93 -4.41 -21.72
CA LYS A 778 14.14 -5.57 -21.29
C LYS A 778 13.12 -5.22 -20.21
N ARG A 779 13.48 -4.42 -19.20
CA ARG A 779 12.51 -4.00 -18.17
C ARG A 779 11.35 -3.19 -18.77
N ARG A 780 11.63 -2.27 -19.71
CA ARG A 780 10.59 -1.50 -20.42
C ARG A 780 9.72 -2.37 -21.33
N VAL A 781 10.31 -3.30 -22.07
CA VAL A 781 9.55 -4.23 -22.94
C VAL A 781 8.68 -5.14 -22.08
N MET A 782 9.18 -5.73 -21.00
CA MET A 782 8.36 -6.53 -20.08
C MET A 782 7.23 -5.72 -19.44
N ALA A 783 7.47 -4.46 -19.06
CA ALA A 783 6.42 -3.57 -18.55
C ALA A 783 5.34 -3.28 -19.61
N PHE A 784 5.73 -2.99 -20.86
CA PHE A 784 4.80 -2.75 -21.96
C PHE A 784 3.99 -4.01 -22.32
N VAL A 785 4.65 -5.17 -22.42
CA VAL A 785 4.01 -6.47 -22.68
C VAL A 785 3.06 -6.87 -21.55
N SER A 786 3.39 -6.58 -20.29
CA SER A 786 2.49 -6.79 -19.15
C SER A 786 1.21 -5.94 -19.26
N THR A 787 1.32 -4.68 -19.68
CA THR A 787 0.16 -3.81 -19.93
C THR A 787 -0.64 -4.25 -21.16
N LEU A 788 -0.01 -4.62 -22.28
CA LEU A 788 -0.71 -5.15 -23.45
C LEU A 788 -1.49 -6.42 -23.12
N ARG A 789 -0.86 -7.40 -22.45
CA ARG A 789 -1.53 -8.64 -22.00
C ARG A 789 -2.70 -8.34 -21.05
N SER A 790 -2.57 -7.34 -20.18
CA SER A 790 -3.64 -6.88 -19.29
C SER A 790 -4.81 -6.24 -20.06
N LEU A 791 -4.53 -5.41 -21.07
CA LEU A 791 -5.55 -4.84 -21.96
C LEU A 791 -6.26 -5.90 -22.80
N GLN A 792 -5.54 -6.94 -23.26
CA GLN A 792 -6.15 -8.09 -23.95
C GLN A 792 -7.02 -8.95 -23.02
N ALA A 793 -6.62 -9.11 -21.75
CA ALA A 793 -7.46 -9.78 -20.75
C ALA A 793 -8.74 -8.99 -20.46
N LEU A 794 -8.64 -7.66 -20.37
CA LEU A 794 -9.77 -6.74 -20.27
C LEU A 794 -10.70 -6.81 -21.50
N GLN A 795 -10.16 -6.76 -22.73
CA GLN A 795 -10.92 -6.93 -23.96
C GLN A 795 -11.74 -8.22 -23.94
N ARG A 796 -11.08 -9.36 -23.70
CA ARG A 796 -11.74 -10.69 -23.66
C ARG A 796 -12.76 -10.81 -22.53
N ALA A 797 -12.60 -10.07 -21.43
CA ALA A 797 -13.60 -10.02 -20.36
C ALA A 797 -14.84 -9.22 -20.79
N MET A 798 -14.64 -8.03 -21.38
CA MET A 798 -15.73 -7.19 -21.88
C MET A 798 -16.48 -7.83 -23.05
N GLU A 799 -15.79 -8.43 -24.02
CA GLU A 799 -16.41 -9.19 -25.13
C GLU A 799 -17.30 -10.34 -24.61
N GLY A 800 -16.85 -11.04 -23.57
CA GLY A 800 -17.59 -12.13 -22.94
C GLY A 800 -18.88 -11.66 -22.26
N LEU A 801 -18.85 -10.50 -21.60
CA LEU A 801 -20.03 -9.89 -20.99
C LEU A 801 -20.94 -9.24 -22.03
N GLN A 802 -20.38 -8.62 -23.08
CA GLN A 802 -21.14 -8.03 -24.17
C GLN A 802 -21.96 -9.09 -24.92
N ALA A 803 -21.49 -10.34 -25.00
CA ALA A 803 -22.26 -11.45 -25.55
C ALA A 803 -23.55 -11.76 -24.76
N ALA A 804 -23.55 -11.52 -23.44
CA ALA A 804 -24.71 -11.65 -22.55
C ALA A 804 -25.49 -10.33 -22.34
N CYS A 805 -25.18 -9.28 -23.12
CA CYS A 805 -25.84 -7.97 -23.00
C CYS A 805 -27.36 -8.02 -23.29
N GLY A 806 -27.86 -9.08 -23.93
CA GLY A 806 -29.28 -9.31 -24.16
C GLY A 806 -30.06 -9.78 -22.92
N ASP A 807 -29.36 -10.32 -21.91
CA ASP A 807 -29.93 -10.84 -20.66
C ASP A 807 -29.80 -9.84 -19.51
N MET A 808 -29.12 -8.71 -19.73
CA MET A 808 -28.98 -7.60 -18.76
C MET A 808 -30.20 -6.67 -18.79
N SER A 809 -30.79 -6.37 -17.64
CA SER A 809 -31.84 -5.35 -17.48
C SER A 809 -31.26 -3.94 -17.25
N SER A 810 -30.06 -3.84 -16.67
CA SER A 810 -29.43 -2.59 -16.26
C SER A 810 -28.81 -1.83 -17.43
N THR A 811 -29.34 -0.64 -17.70
CA THR A 811 -28.76 0.27 -18.70
C THR A 811 -27.34 0.73 -18.34
N LEU A 812 -26.91 0.60 -17.07
CA LEU A 812 -25.55 0.91 -16.64
C LEU A 812 -24.57 -0.18 -17.08
N LEU A 813 -24.89 -1.46 -16.86
CA LEU A 813 -24.06 -2.57 -17.33
C LEU A 813 -23.95 -2.59 -18.85
N GLN A 814 -25.08 -2.43 -19.55
CA GLN A 814 -25.11 -2.36 -21.02
C GLN A 814 -24.15 -1.27 -21.55
N LYS A 815 -24.11 -0.08 -20.92
CA LYS A 815 -23.16 1.00 -21.27
C LYS A 815 -21.71 0.66 -20.97
N LEU A 816 -21.45 -0.04 -19.85
CA LEU A 816 -20.10 -0.41 -19.40
C LEU A 816 -19.47 -1.54 -20.23
N VAL A 817 -20.26 -2.35 -20.92
CA VAL A 817 -19.76 -3.44 -21.80
C VAL A 817 -19.87 -3.14 -23.30
N THR A 818 -20.58 -2.08 -23.71
CA THR A 818 -20.78 -1.73 -25.12
C THR A 818 -19.72 -0.72 -25.60
N PRO A 819 -18.86 -1.08 -26.58
CA PRO A 819 -17.91 -0.14 -27.19
C PRO A 819 -18.60 1.06 -27.82
N GLY A 820 -18.06 2.26 -27.57
CA GLY A 820 -18.63 3.53 -28.01
C GLY A 820 -19.70 4.10 -27.09
N GLN A 821 -19.95 3.48 -25.93
CA GLN A 821 -20.78 4.06 -24.86
C GLN A 821 -19.91 4.48 -23.66
N ALA A 822 -20.01 3.83 -22.50
CA ALA A 822 -19.08 4.08 -21.39
C ALA A 822 -17.76 3.32 -21.59
N LEU A 823 -17.79 2.16 -22.27
CA LEU A 823 -16.58 1.51 -22.77
C LEU A 823 -16.12 2.21 -24.07
N PRO A 824 -14.90 2.78 -24.14
CA PRO A 824 -14.40 3.38 -25.37
C PRO A 824 -14.02 2.30 -26.39
N ALA A 825 -13.93 2.65 -27.68
CA ALA A 825 -13.56 1.72 -28.74
C ALA A 825 -12.04 1.46 -28.79
N PHE A 826 -11.53 0.64 -27.86
CA PHE A 826 -10.10 0.42 -27.65
C PHE A 826 -9.52 -0.82 -28.37
N ALA A 827 -10.35 -1.70 -28.93
CA ALA A 827 -9.92 -2.96 -29.53
C ALA A 827 -9.04 -2.77 -30.78
N GLU A 828 -9.46 -1.97 -31.76
CA GLU A 828 -8.68 -1.73 -32.99
C GLU A 828 -7.27 -1.13 -32.71
N PRO A 829 -7.12 -0.08 -31.88
CA PRO A 829 -5.80 0.40 -31.45
C PRO A 829 -4.95 -0.66 -30.72
N LEU A 830 -5.58 -1.55 -29.95
CA LEU A 830 -4.90 -2.61 -29.21
C LEU A 830 -4.41 -3.72 -30.14
N ASP A 831 -5.27 -4.23 -31.02
CA ASP A 831 -4.94 -5.26 -32.01
C ASP A 831 -3.84 -4.78 -32.97
N ALA A 832 -3.85 -3.51 -33.36
CA ALA A 832 -2.79 -2.89 -34.17
C ALA A 832 -1.43 -2.84 -33.45
N LEU A 833 -1.39 -2.65 -32.12
CA LEU A 833 -0.17 -2.71 -31.32
C LEU A 833 0.28 -4.15 -31.04
N VAL A 834 -0.67 -5.06 -30.82
CA VAL A 834 -0.41 -6.50 -30.64
C VAL A 834 0.21 -7.11 -31.90
N ALA A 835 -0.28 -6.76 -33.10
CA ALA A 835 0.23 -7.26 -34.38
C ALA A 835 1.56 -6.63 -34.83
N ALA A 836 2.08 -5.62 -34.12
CA ALA A 836 3.26 -4.86 -34.54
C ALA A 836 4.60 -5.59 -34.32
N ALA A 837 4.66 -6.61 -33.45
CA ALA A 837 5.87 -7.34 -33.09
C ALA A 837 5.53 -8.71 -32.47
N ASP A 838 6.51 -9.64 -32.42
CA ASP A 838 6.41 -10.79 -31.52
C ASP A 838 6.74 -10.34 -30.09
N TRP A 839 5.69 -10.23 -29.26
CA TRP A 839 5.81 -9.74 -27.89
C TRP A 839 6.37 -10.78 -26.89
N GLU A 840 6.46 -12.06 -27.28
CA GLU A 840 7.05 -13.11 -26.43
C GLU A 840 8.56 -13.18 -26.66
N GLU A 841 9.00 -13.20 -27.93
CA GLU A 841 10.41 -13.07 -28.31
C GLU A 841 10.97 -11.73 -27.82
N ALA A 842 10.23 -10.62 -27.97
CA ALA A 842 10.67 -9.31 -27.50
C ALA A 842 10.82 -9.25 -25.96
N ALA A 843 9.93 -9.89 -25.20
CA ALA A 843 10.07 -9.98 -23.75
C ALA A 843 11.26 -10.87 -23.32
N ALA A 844 11.53 -11.95 -24.06
CA ALA A 844 12.68 -12.82 -23.81
C ALA A 844 14.02 -12.12 -24.11
N GLN A 845 14.13 -11.46 -25.27
CA GLN A 845 15.36 -10.83 -25.76
C GLN A 845 15.55 -9.37 -25.29
N GLY A 846 14.52 -8.74 -24.74
CA GLY A 846 14.51 -7.33 -24.34
C GLY A 846 14.45 -6.34 -25.50
N ARG A 847 14.13 -6.80 -26.71
CA ARG A 847 14.29 -6.08 -27.98
C ARG A 847 13.07 -6.30 -28.86
N VAL A 848 12.38 -5.22 -29.23
CA VAL A 848 11.22 -5.30 -30.11
C VAL A 848 11.68 -5.47 -31.55
N ILE A 849 11.53 -6.68 -32.09
CA ILE A 849 11.66 -6.94 -33.52
C ILE A 849 10.28 -6.67 -34.16
N PRO A 850 10.13 -5.65 -35.02
CA PRO A 850 8.85 -5.36 -35.65
C PRO A 850 8.48 -6.44 -36.67
N THR A 851 7.19 -6.64 -36.91
CA THR A 851 6.72 -7.47 -38.03
C THR A 851 7.11 -6.83 -39.37
N PRO A 852 7.53 -7.60 -40.39
CA PRO A 852 8.01 -7.04 -41.66
C PRO A 852 6.99 -6.11 -42.33
N GLY A 853 7.45 -4.93 -42.76
CA GLY A 853 6.58 -3.85 -43.27
C GLY A 853 6.07 -2.87 -42.20
N THR A 854 6.26 -3.13 -40.90
CA THR A 854 5.92 -2.20 -39.82
C THR A 854 6.96 -1.07 -39.66
N ASN A 855 8.21 -1.27 -40.07
CA ASN A 855 9.25 -0.22 -40.11
C ASN A 855 10.25 -0.45 -41.27
N ALA A 856 10.17 0.42 -42.28
CA ALA A 856 11.01 0.37 -43.48
C ALA A 856 12.53 0.52 -43.23
N GLU A 857 12.96 1.26 -42.20
CA GLU A 857 14.38 1.41 -41.85
C GLU A 857 14.98 0.10 -41.32
N VAL A 858 14.18 -0.67 -40.58
CA VAL A 858 14.54 -2.01 -40.10
C VAL A 858 14.52 -3.00 -41.26
N ASP A 859 13.47 -2.99 -42.08
CA ASP A 859 13.35 -3.85 -43.26
C ASP A 859 14.54 -3.65 -44.24
N GLU A 860 14.96 -2.40 -44.50
CA GLU A 860 16.12 -2.10 -45.35
C GLU A 860 17.44 -2.56 -44.70
N ALA A 861 17.62 -2.32 -43.39
CA ALA A 861 18.83 -2.75 -42.67
C ALA A 861 18.97 -4.29 -42.63
N GLU A 862 17.88 -5.03 -42.44
CA GLU A 862 17.90 -6.49 -42.45
C GLU A 862 18.08 -7.07 -43.86
N ALA A 863 17.45 -6.48 -44.89
CA ALA A 863 17.73 -6.82 -46.29
C ALA A 863 19.20 -6.56 -46.66
N GLY A 864 19.78 -5.46 -46.17
CA GLY A 864 21.20 -5.13 -46.31
C GLY A 864 22.11 -6.15 -45.64
N LEU A 865 21.81 -6.55 -44.40
CA LEU A 865 22.56 -7.58 -43.67
C LEU A 865 22.49 -8.93 -44.38
N ALA A 866 21.31 -9.40 -44.78
CA ALA A 866 21.14 -10.64 -45.54
C ALA A 866 21.92 -10.60 -46.87
N ALA A 867 22.00 -9.46 -47.53
CA ALA A 867 22.84 -9.27 -48.72
C ALA A 867 24.34 -9.39 -48.40
N VAL A 868 24.83 -8.80 -47.31
CA VAL A 868 26.26 -8.91 -46.92
C VAL A 868 26.62 -10.30 -46.39
N GLU A 869 25.72 -10.98 -45.68
CA GLU A 869 25.93 -12.38 -45.28
C GLU A 869 26.00 -13.30 -46.50
N LYS A 870 25.17 -13.05 -47.52
CA LYS A 870 25.27 -13.72 -48.83
C LYS A 870 26.60 -13.45 -49.53
N LYS A 871 27.17 -12.23 -49.43
CA LYS A 871 28.54 -11.93 -49.90
C LYS A 871 29.59 -12.71 -49.09
N LEU A 872 29.50 -12.72 -47.76
CA LEU A 872 30.43 -13.43 -46.86
C LEU A 872 30.41 -14.95 -47.08
N ALA A 873 29.24 -15.55 -47.30
CA ALA A 873 29.08 -16.96 -47.66
C ALA A 873 29.60 -17.28 -49.08
N GLY A 874 29.47 -16.34 -50.01
CA GLY A 874 30.13 -16.41 -51.32
C GLY A 874 31.66 -16.41 -51.19
N TYR A 875 32.20 -15.42 -50.47
CA TYR A 875 33.63 -15.29 -50.24
C TYR A 875 34.23 -16.52 -49.51
N LEU A 876 33.51 -17.12 -48.56
CA LEU A 876 33.95 -18.36 -47.91
C LEU A 876 34.04 -19.54 -48.91
N LYS A 877 33.16 -19.61 -49.91
CA LYS A 877 33.25 -20.59 -51.00
C LYS A 877 34.43 -20.30 -51.92
N GLU A 878 34.71 -19.04 -52.24
CA GLU A 878 35.89 -18.64 -53.03
C GLU A 878 37.19 -19.02 -52.31
N VAL A 879 37.31 -18.70 -51.02
CA VAL A 879 38.46 -19.09 -50.18
C VAL A 879 38.64 -20.61 -50.14
N LYS A 880 37.55 -21.37 -49.99
CA LYS A 880 37.56 -22.85 -50.05
C LYS A 880 37.94 -23.41 -51.43
N GLN A 881 37.71 -22.66 -52.52
CA GLN A 881 38.16 -23.03 -53.87
C GLN A 881 39.58 -22.57 -54.21
N LEU A 882 40.14 -21.62 -53.47
CA LEU A 882 41.49 -21.10 -53.64
C LEU A 882 42.51 -21.95 -52.87
N LEU A 883 42.19 -22.33 -51.63
CA LEU A 883 43.04 -23.15 -50.74
C LEU A 883 42.92 -24.67 -51.01
N LYS A 884 42.95 -25.08 -52.27
CA LYS A 884 42.85 -26.49 -52.68
C LYS A 884 44.10 -27.28 -52.25
N GLY A 885 43.89 -28.39 -51.54
CA GLY A 885 44.97 -29.33 -51.19
C GLY A 885 44.84 -30.08 -49.86
N GLY A 886 43.83 -29.79 -49.04
CA GLY A 886 43.67 -30.38 -47.70
C GLY A 886 42.21 -30.42 -47.23
N PRO A 887 41.94 -30.48 -45.91
CA PRO A 887 40.60 -30.66 -45.34
C PRO A 887 39.72 -29.39 -45.42
N ILE A 888 39.30 -29.03 -46.63
CA ILE A 888 38.54 -27.80 -47.00
C ILE A 888 37.24 -27.61 -46.18
N SER A 889 36.66 -28.69 -45.65
CA SER A 889 35.49 -28.63 -44.75
C SER A 889 35.76 -27.79 -43.49
N SER A 890 36.96 -27.88 -42.92
CA SER A 890 37.36 -27.26 -41.65
C SER A 890 37.56 -25.73 -41.69
N ILE A 891 37.62 -25.12 -42.88
CA ILE A 891 37.77 -23.66 -43.00
C ILE A 891 36.44 -22.99 -42.63
N SER A 892 36.46 -22.06 -41.69
CA SER A 892 35.27 -21.37 -41.16
C SER A 892 35.57 -19.91 -40.78
N TYR A 893 34.52 -19.14 -40.49
CA TYR A 893 34.66 -17.87 -39.78
C TYR A 893 34.58 -18.11 -38.27
N VAL A 894 35.51 -17.52 -37.52
CA VAL A 894 35.60 -17.64 -36.06
C VAL A 894 35.79 -16.24 -35.45
N PRO A 895 35.10 -15.89 -34.35
CA PRO A 895 35.31 -14.61 -33.68
C PRO A 895 36.66 -14.56 -32.92
N LEU A 896 37.29 -13.39 -32.91
CA LEU A 896 38.55 -13.13 -32.21
C LEU A 896 38.52 -11.73 -31.58
N HIS A 897 38.32 -11.66 -30.26
CA HIS A 897 38.23 -10.42 -29.49
C HIS A 897 37.21 -9.42 -30.07
N LYS A 898 37.68 -8.38 -30.79
CA LYS A 898 36.83 -7.34 -31.40
C LYS A 898 36.44 -7.65 -32.85
N GLU A 899 37.08 -8.60 -33.52
CA GLU A 899 36.76 -8.96 -34.91
C GLU A 899 35.88 -10.21 -34.92
N THR A 900 34.62 -10.06 -35.32
CA THR A 900 33.61 -11.13 -35.22
C THR A 900 33.74 -12.22 -36.29
N HIS A 901 34.50 -11.99 -37.37
CA HIS A 901 34.64 -12.90 -38.51
C HIS A 901 36.09 -12.90 -39.00
N VAL A 902 36.90 -13.83 -38.47
CA VAL A 902 38.27 -14.10 -38.93
C VAL A 902 38.30 -15.49 -39.57
N LEU A 903 39.05 -15.69 -40.67
CA LEU A 903 39.19 -17.01 -41.29
C LEU A 903 40.07 -17.92 -40.44
N GLU A 904 39.53 -19.02 -39.94
CA GLU A 904 40.32 -20.08 -39.32
C GLU A 904 40.71 -21.13 -40.37
N ILE A 905 42.03 -21.37 -40.52
CA ILE A 905 42.60 -22.17 -41.60
C ILE A 905 43.58 -23.20 -40.98
N PRO A 906 43.52 -24.49 -41.34
CA PRO A 906 44.49 -25.48 -40.88
C PRO A 906 45.93 -25.09 -41.19
N SER A 907 46.87 -25.30 -40.26
CA SER A 907 48.29 -24.98 -40.46
C SER A 907 48.94 -25.78 -41.61
N GLU A 908 48.33 -26.89 -42.05
CA GLU A 908 48.70 -27.63 -43.27
C GLU A 908 48.55 -26.77 -44.54
N LEU A 909 47.54 -25.90 -44.58
CA LEU A 909 47.20 -25.04 -45.72
C LEU A 909 47.86 -23.65 -45.64
N GLU A 910 48.63 -23.36 -44.58
CA GLU A 910 49.27 -22.06 -44.36
C GLU A 910 50.19 -21.63 -45.52
N LYS A 911 50.81 -22.59 -46.23
CA LYS A 911 51.64 -22.33 -47.43
C LYS A 911 50.84 -21.93 -48.68
N ALA A 912 49.52 -22.13 -48.70
CA ALA A 912 48.64 -21.74 -49.80
C ALA A 912 47.96 -20.37 -49.56
N VAL A 913 48.13 -19.77 -48.37
CA VAL A 913 47.52 -18.49 -48.03
C VAL A 913 48.21 -17.35 -48.80
N PRO A 914 47.47 -16.47 -49.48
CA PRO A 914 48.05 -15.30 -50.15
C PRO A 914 48.79 -14.37 -49.19
N GLY A 915 50.03 -13.97 -49.54
CA GLY A 915 50.90 -13.13 -48.71
C GLY A 915 50.42 -11.69 -48.48
N ASN A 916 49.23 -11.32 -48.96
CA ASN A 916 48.55 -10.05 -48.65
C ASN A 916 47.46 -10.21 -47.58
N TRP A 917 47.37 -11.35 -46.89
CA TRP A 917 46.46 -11.57 -45.76
C TRP A 917 47.22 -11.41 -44.42
N GLU A 918 46.55 -10.81 -43.45
CA GLU A 918 47.12 -10.48 -42.14
C GLU A 918 46.86 -11.64 -41.16
N ARG A 919 47.91 -12.18 -40.54
CA ARG A 919 47.80 -13.29 -39.56
C ARG A 919 47.62 -12.71 -38.15
N LEU A 920 46.43 -12.87 -37.59
CA LEU A 920 46.03 -12.23 -36.32
C LEU A 920 46.32 -13.09 -35.08
N ALA A 921 46.20 -14.42 -35.20
CA ALA A 921 46.41 -15.35 -34.11
C ALA A 921 46.76 -16.75 -34.63
N GLN A 922 47.27 -17.62 -33.75
CA GLN A 922 47.59 -19.00 -34.06
C GLN A 922 47.20 -19.91 -32.89
N ARG A 923 46.55 -21.04 -33.19
CA ARG A 923 46.16 -22.12 -32.28
C ARG A 923 46.89 -23.40 -32.72
N LYS A 924 47.05 -24.37 -31.83
CA LYS A 924 47.63 -25.68 -32.18
C LYS A 924 46.80 -26.33 -33.31
N GLY A 925 47.36 -26.40 -34.51
CA GLY A 925 46.74 -26.93 -35.73
C GLY A 925 46.04 -25.92 -36.64
N PHE A 926 45.81 -24.67 -36.22
CA PHE A 926 45.05 -23.67 -36.98
C PHE A 926 45.65 -22.26 -36.89
N SER A 927 45.72 -21.56 -38.01
CA SER A 927 46.23 -20.19 -38.12
C SER A 927 45.09 -19.26 -38.58
N ARG A 928 44.92 -18.10 -37.93
CA ARG A 928 43.78 -17.19 -38.12
C ARG A 928 44.15 -15.96 -38.95
N TYR A 929 43.39 -15.70 -40.01
CA TYR A 929 43.69 -14.70 -41.03
C TYR A 929 42.56 -13.72 -41.31
N MET A 930 42.94 -12.46 -41.56
CA MET A 930 42.07 -11.41 -42.09
C MET A 930 42.57 -10.98 -43.47
N SER A 931 41.73 -11.12 -44.50
CA SER A 931 42.06 -10.66 -45.85
C SER A 931 41.58 -9.21 -46.08
N PRO A 932 42.18 -8.45 -47.01
CA PRO A 932 41.72 -7.09 -47.33
C PRO A 932 40.28 -7.03 -47.88
N ALA A 933 39.80 -8.13 -48.48
CA ALA A 933 38.41 -8.26 -48.94
C ALA A 933 37.46 -8.54 -47.76
N LEU A 934 37.82 -9.47 -46.88
CA LEU A 934 37.05 -9.78 -45.66
C LEU A 934 36.97 -8.55 -44.75
N ARG A 935 38.07 -7.82 -44.56
CA ARG A 935 38.11 -6.59 -43.75
C ARG A 935 37.12 -5.52 -44.26
N LYS A 936 36.85 -5.46 -45.57
CA LYS A 936 35.79 -4.61 -46.14
C LYS A 936 34.38 -5.14 -45.85
N LEU A 937 34.12 -6.42 -46.09
CA LEU A 937 32.80 -7.04 -45.83
C LEU A 937 32.42 -7.02 -44.35
N VAL A 938 33.39 -7.22 -43.44
CA VAL A 938 33.18 -7.14 -42.00
C VAL A 938 32.93 -5.70 -41.57
N LYS A 939 33.58 -4.70 -42.18
CA LYS A 939 33.28 -3.28 -41.95
C LYS A 939 31.85 -2.95 -42.43
N GLU A 940 31.50 -3.34 -43.65
CA GLU A 940 30.15 -3.16 -44.22
C GLU A 940 29.06 -3.78 -43.34
N ARG A 941 29.26 -5.03 -42.87
CA ARG A 941 28.36 -5.69 -41.92
C ARG A 941 28.28 -4.97 -40.57
N ASN A 942 29.40 -4.52 -40.02
CA ASN A 942 29.41 -3.83 -38.73
C ASN A 942 28.73 -2.45 -38.79
N GLU A 943 28.84 -1.75 -39.92
CA GLU A 943 28.12 -0.50 -40.18
C GLU A 943 26.60 -0.74 -40.31
N LEU A 944 26.19 -1.76 -41.07
CA LEU A 944 24.77 -2.15 -41.15
C LEU A 944 24.19 -2.65 -39.82
N LEU A 945 24.99 -3.35 -38.99
CA LEU A 945 24.57 -3.72 -37.63
C LEU A 945 24.36 -2.50 -36.74
N GLN A 946 25.16 -1.44 -36.89
CA GLN A 946 24.93 -0.18 -36.18
C GLN A 946 23.67 0.54 -36.67
N THR A 947 23.42 0.57 -37.99
CA THR A 947 22.17 1.10 -38.54
C THR A 947 20.95 0.33 -38.02
N ARG A 948 20.98 -1.01 -38.02
CA ARG A 948 19.92 -1.86 -37.47
C ARG A 948 19.69 -1.61 -35.98
N GLU A 949 20.76 -1.48 -35.19
CA GLU A 949 20.67 -1.20 -33.75
C GLU A 949 19.98 0.15 -33.47
N LEU A 950 20.35 1.19 -34.24
CA LEU A 950 19.74 2.51 -34.14
C LEU A 950 18.26 2.47 -34.55
N ALA A 951 17.92 1.80 -35.66
CA ALA A 951 16.53 1.64 -36.11
C ALA A 951 15.67 0.85 -35.10
N LEU A 952 16.16 -0.26 -34.56
CA LEU A 952 15.45 -1.02 -33.52
C LEU A 952 15.27 -0.21 -32.22
N SER A 953 16.22 0.67 -31.88
CA SER A 953 16.08 1.56 -30.72
C SER A 953 14.94 2.60 -30.88
N SER A 954 14.62 3.00 -32.13
CA SER A 954 13.51 3.92 -32.42
C SER A 954 12.15 3.21 -32.49
N VAL A 955 12.09 1.93 -32.88
CA VAL A 955 10.85 1.13 -32.96
C VAL A 955 10.06 1.16 -31.65
N LEU A 956 10.68 0.82 -30.52
CA LEU A 956 9.99 0.82 -29.22
C LEU A 956 9.48 2.21 -28.86
N LYS A 957 10.28 3.26 -29.09
CA LYS A 957 9.87 4.66 -28.85
C LYS A 957 8.66 5.04 -29.71
N GLY A 958 8.63 4.64 -30.99
CA GLY A 958 7.49 4.85 -31.88
C GLY A 958 6.21 4.12 -31.46
N LEU A 959 6.33 2.87 -30.98
CA LEU A 959 5.18 2.10 -30.48
C LEU A 959 4.63 2.65 -29.16
N LEU A 960 5.51 3.09 -28.26
CA LEU A 960 5.11 3.78 -27.02
C LEU A 960 4.38 5.10 -27.33
N MET A 961 4.87 5.90 -28.29
CA MET A 961 4.17 7.11 -28.74
C MET A 961 2.78 6.81 -29.34
N ARG A 962 2.64 5.76 -30.17
CA ARG A 962 1.33 5.30 -30.68
C ARG A 962 0.39 4.86 -29.55
N PHE A 963 0.90 4.18 -28.52
CA PHE A 963 0.12 3.86 -27.34
C PHE A 963 -0.33 5.13 -26.60
N SER A 964 0.56 6.11 -26.43
CA SER A 964 0.25 7.38 -25.73
C SER A 964 -0.81 8.22 -26.45
N GLN A 965 -0.90 8.15 -27.78
CA GLN A 965 -1.96 8.81 -28.57
C GLN A 965 -3.39 8.33 -28.22
N HIS A 966 -3.51 7.18 -27.56
CA HIS A 966 -4.78 6.60 -27.11
C HIS A 966 -4.93 6.62 -25.56
N ARG A 967 -4.16 7.45 -24.84
CA ARG A 967 -4.18 7.50 -23.35
C ARG A 967 -5.57 7.60 -22.74
N ASP A 968 -6.44 8.43 -23.30
CA ASP A 968 -7.79 8.68 -22.79
C ASP A 968 -8.72 7.48 -23.09
N THR A 969 -8.48 6.80 -24.22
CA THR A 969 -9.11 5.53 -24.61
C THR A 969 -8.75 4.41 -23.63
N TRP A 970 -7.47 4.29 -23.23
CA TRP A 970 -7.05 3.33 -22.20
C TRP A 970 -7.61 3.71 -20.83
N GLY A 971 -7.60 5.00 -20.48
CA GLY A 971 -8.13 5.53 -19.22
C GLY A 971 -9.62 5.23 -19.02
N GLY A 972 -10.43 5.40 -20.07
CA GLY A 972 -11.86 5.04 -20.03
C GLY A 972 -12.10 3.52 -19.96
N ALA A 973 -11.27 2.71 -20.61
CA ALA A 973 -11.36 1.25 -20.51
C ALA A 973 -11.03 0.74 -19.09
N VAL A 974 -10.00 1.31 -18.45
CA VAL A 974 -9.66 1.06 -17.04
C VAL A 974 -10.78 1.51 -16.09
N GLU A 975 -11.39 2.65 -16.37
CA GLU A 975 -12.49 3.19 -15.55
C GLU A 975 -13.75 2.31 -15.65
N ALA A 976 -14.11 1.86 -16.85
CA ALA A 976 -15.22 0.92 -17.06
C ALA A 976 -14.95 -0.43 -16.35
N MET A 977 -13.71 -0.93 -16.40
CA MET A 977 -13.29 -2.11 -15.62
C MET A 977 -13.43 -1.89 -14.11
N ALA A 978 -12.98 -0.74 -13.59
CA ALA A 978 -13.06 -0.43 -12.17
C ALA A 978 -14.52 -0.28 -11.68
N GLN A 979 -15.38 0.37 -12.47
CA GLN A 979 -16.82 0.48 -12.18
C GLN A 979 -17.49 -0.90 -12.13
N LEU A 980 -17.16 -1.78 -13.09
CA LEU A 980 -17.70 -3.14 -13.16
C LEU A 980 -17.21 -4.03 -12.00
N ASP A 981 -15.92 -3.98 -11.66
CA ASP A 981 -15.35 -4.73 -10.52
C ASP A 981 -15.91 -4.24 -9.18
N ALA A 982 -16.10 -2.93 -9.00
CA ALA A 982 -16.76 -2.37 -7.82
C ALA A 982 -18.24 -2.80 -7.71
N LEU A 983 -19.00 -2.82 -8.82
CA LEU A 983 -20.38 -3.34 -8.84
C LEU A 983 -20.43 -4.84 -8.53
N ALA A 984 -19.51 -5.62 -9.11
CA ALA A 984 -19.40 -7.05 -8.84
C ALA A 984 -18.93 -7.36 -7.40
N SER A 985 -18.19 -6.44 -6.77
CA SER A 985 -17.85 -6.49 -5.34
C SER A 985 -19.09 -6.32 -4.47
N LEU A 986 -19.95 -5.34 -4.77
CA LEU A 986 -21.21 -5.14 -4.05
C LEU A 986 -22.17 -6.34 -4.23
N ALA A 987 -22.25 -6.91 -5.44
CA ALA A 987 -23.00 -8.14 -5.70
C ALA A 987 -22.45 -9.34 -4.91
N ALA A 988 -21.13 -9.52 -4.85
CA ALA A 988 -20.50 -10.57 -4.06
C ALA A 988 -20.77 -10.42 -2.55
N ALA A 989 -20.60 -9.21 -1.99
CA ALA A 989 -20.86 -8.95 -0.57
C ALA A 989 -22.36 -9.09 -0.20
N ALA A 990 -23.27 -8.84 -1.14
CA ALA A 990 -24.70 -9.12 -0.97
C ALA A 990 -25.00 -10.63 -0.96
N MET A 991 -24.34 -11.42 -1.83
CA MET A 991 -24.44 -12.88 -1.82
C MET A 991 -23.85 -13.48 -0.53
N ASP A 992 -22.69 -13.02 -0.07
CA ASP A 992 -22.08 -13.43 1.21
C ASP A 992 -23.06 -13.20 2.38
N ALA A 993 -23.66 -12.00 2.46
CA ALA A 993 -24.61 -11.65 3.52
C ALA A 993 -25.96 -12.39 3.42
N SER A 994 -26.33 -12.88 2.24
CA SER A 994 -27.54 -13.68 2.01
C SER A 994 -27.44 -15.08 2.62
N ALA A 995 -26.24 -15.68 2.63
CA ALA A 995 -26.00 -16.99 3.27
C ALA A 995 -26.23 -16.93 4.79
N ASN A 996 -26.01 -15.77 5.41
CA ASN A 996 -26.16 -15.54 6.84
C ASN A 996 -27.55 -15.01 7.25
N GLY A 997 -28.48 -14.78 6.31
CA GLY A 997 -29.83 -14.26 6.58
C GLY A 997 -30.34 -13.29 5.51
N PRO A 998 -31.50 -12.64 5.70
CA PRO A 998 -32.15 -11.85 4.66
C PRO A 998 -31.31 -10.64 4.22
N VAL A 999 -31.29 -10.41 2.91
CA VAL A 999 -30.78 -9.21 2.25
C VAL A 999 -31.86 -8.67 1.31
N CYS A 1000 -31.93 -7.35 1.15
CA CYS A 1000 -32.91 -6.71 0.27
C CYS A 1000 -32.32 -5.56 -0.54
N ARG A 1001 -32.92 -5.30 -1.70
CA ARG A 1001 -32.74 -4.07 -2.47
C ARG A 1001 -33.42 -2.91 -1.72
N PRO A 1002 -32.72 -1.79 -1.41
CA PRO A 1002 -33.34 -0.61 -0.81
C PRO A 1002 -34.31 0.08 -1.76
N GLU A 1003 -35.54 0.33 -1.32
CA GLU A 1003 -36.56 1.06 -2.07
C GLU A 1003 -36.48 2.56 -1.72
N PHE A 1004 -36.17 3.38 -2.72
CA PHE A 1004 -36.10 4.84 -2.55
C PHE A 1004 -37.45 5.51 -2.83
N ILE A 1005 -38.02 6.12 -1.80
CA ILE A 1005 -39.25 6.91 -1.91
C ILE A 1005 -38.87 8.31 -2.40
N ALA A 1006 -39.50 8.76 -3.49
CA ALA A 1006 -39.28 10.10 -4.01
C ALA A 1006 -39.68 11.18 -2.97
N PRO A 1007 -38.83 12.18 -2.69
CA PRO A 1007 -39.22 13.30 -1.84
C PRO A 1007 -40.38 14.07 -2.50
N GLY A 1008 -41.33 14.56 -1.68
CA GLY A 1008 -42.45 15.37 -2.16
C GLY A 1008 -41.96 16.57 -2.98
N SER A 1009 -42.55 16.78 -4.15
CA SER A 1009 -42.11 17.86 -5.04
C SER A 1009 -42.42 19.23 -4.43
N ASN A 1010 -41.56 20.21 -4.71
CA ASN A 1010 -41.57 21.51 -4.04
C ASN A 1010 -42.95 22.19 -4.05
N LYS A 1011 -43.43 22.53 -2.83
CA LYS A 1011 -44.63 23.30 -2.45
C LYS A 1011 -45.92 22.47 -2.23
N ALA A 1012 -46.29 22.40 -0.95
CA ALA A 1012 -47.64 22.10 -0.43
C ALA A 1012 -48.17 20.65 -0.51
N SER A 1013 -47.30 19.66 -0.72
CA SER A 1013 -47.58 18.26 -0.37
C SER A 1013 -46.37 17.64 0.35
N ASP A 1014 -46.20 17.98 1.62
CA ASP A 1014 -45.14 17.44 2.46
C ASP A 1014 -45.43 15.98 2.82
N THR A 1015 -44.89 15.05 2.03
CA THR A 1015 -44.65 13.68 2.49
C THR A 1015 -43.39 13.72 3.36
N PRO A 1016 -43.48 13.57 4.70
CA PRO A 1016 -42.32 13.69 5.57
C PRO A 1016 -41.28 12.60 5.29
N ALA A 1017 -40.00 12.93 5.49
CA ALA A 1017 -38.88 12.04 5.19
C ALA A 1017 -38.99 10.70 5.94
N VAL A 1018 -38.70 9.59 5.26
CA VAL A 1018 -38.95 8.23 5.78
C VAL A 1018 -37.66 7.43 5.91
N PHE A 1019 -37.53 6.62 6.95
CA PHE A 1019 -36.66 5.44 7.01
C PHE A 1019 -37.43 4.31 7.70
N ARG A 1020 -37.68 3.21 7.00
CA ARG A 1020 -38.44 2.04 7.50
C ARG A 1020 -37.67 0.77 7.13
N ALA A 1021 -37.15 0.07 8.12
CA ALA A 1021 -36.33 -1.13 7.96
C ALA A 1021 -36.88 -2.30 8.78
N ARG A 1022 -36.97 -3.50 8.18
CA ARG A 1022 -37.40 -4.74 8.84
C ARG A 1022 -36.27 -5.73 8.98
N GLN A 1023 -36.15 -6.32 10.17
CA GLN A 1023 -35.09 -7.26 10.55
C GLN A 1023 -33.67 -6.81 10.12
N LEU A 1024 -33.38 -5.50 10.21
CA LEU A 1024 -32.10 -4.92 9.83
C LEU A 1024 -30.98 -5.47 10.75
N ARG A 1025 -29.86 -5.85 10.15
CA ARG A 1025 -28.64 -6.31 10.82
C ARG A 1025 -27.51 -5.29 10.64
N HIS A 1026 -26.50 -5.28 11.50
CA HIS A 1026 -25.36 -4.37 11.37
C HIS A 1026 -24.51 -4.72 10.12
N PRO A 1027 -24.34 -3.81 9.14
CA PRO A 1027 -23.65 -4.08 7.86
C PRO A 1027 -22.33 -4.85 7.95
N ALA A 1028 -21.36 -4.33 8.68
CA ALA A 1028 -20.03 -4.95 8.79
C ALA A 1028 -20.05 -6.35 9.45
N ALA A 1029 -21.08 -6.65 10.26
CA ALA A 1029 -21.23 -7.94 10.93
C ALA A 1029 -22.07 -8.95 10.12
N ALA A 1030 -22.87 -8.49 9.15
CA ALA A 1030 -23.65 -9.37 8.27
C ALA A 1030 -22.85 -9.79 7.03
N CYS A 1031 -22.02 -8.88 6.50
CA CYS A 1031 -21.13 -9.13 5.35
C CYS A 1031 -19.72 -9.63 5.77
N GLY A 1032 -19.33 -9.48 7.04
CA GLY A 1032 -18.06 -9.98 7.59
C GLY A 1032 -18.21 -11.32 8.31
N GLY A 1033 -17.69 -12.39 7.72
CA GLY A 1033 -17.95 -13.78 8.12
C GLY A 1033 -17.42 -14.26 9.49
N GLU A 1034 -16.81 -13.39 10.30
CA GLU A 1034 -16.30 -13.73 11.64
C GLU A 1034 -17.30 -13.43 12.78
N TRP A 1035 -18.36 -12.68 12.50
CA TRP A 1035 -19.32 -12.27 13.53
C TRP A 1035 -20.39 -13.35 13.73
N GLY A 1036 -20.63 -13.72 15.00
CA GLY A 1036 -21.70 -14.65 15.36
C GLY A 1036 -23.10 -14.11 15.10
N SER A 1037 -24.14 -14.90 15.41
CA SER A 1037 -25.54 -14.58 15.11
C SER A 1037 -25.99 -13.21 15.64
N PHE A 1038 -25.97 -12.19 14.77
CA PHE A 1038 -26.35 -10.83 15.09
C PHE A 1038 -27.88 -10.70 15.22
N VAL A 1039 -28.36 -10.04 16.27
CA VAL A 1039 -29.81 -9.89 16.52
C VAL A 1039 -30.40 -8.81 15.59
N PRO A 1040 -31.32 -9.16 14.67
CA PRO A 1040 -31.93 -8.20 13.76
C PRO A 1040 -32.90 -7.26 14.48
N ASN A 1041 -33.04 -6.02 14.00
CA ASN A 1041 -33.91 -5.00 14.59
C ASN A 1041 -34.81 -4.32 13.56
N ASP A 1042 -36.04 -4.02 13.95
CA ASP A 1042 -37.00 -3.23 13.16
C ASP A 1042 -36.87 -1.77 13.56
N VAL A 1043 -36.82 -0.84 12.59
CA VAL A 1043 -36.61 0.59 12.83
C VAL A 1043 -37.49 1.42 11.90
N CYS A 1044 -38.28 2.32 12.47
CA CYS A 1044 -39.09 3.30 11.75
C CYS A 1044 -38.74 4.71 12.22
N LEU A 1045 -38.54 5.63 11.27
CA LEU A 1045 -38.36 7.06 11.47
C LEU A 1045 -39.19 7.79 10.41
N GLY A 1046 -40.08 8.68 10.83
CA GLY A 1046 -40.85 9.54 9.93
C GLY A 1046 -41.91 8.82 9.07
N GLY A 1047 -42.43 9.54 8.08
CA GLY A 1047 -43.65 9.12 7.39
C GLY A 1047 -44.87 9.30 8.28
N GLU A 1048 -45.57 8.22 8.59
CA GLU A 1048 -46.68 8.19 9.56
C GLU A 1048 -46.20 7.97 11.02
N GLU A 1049 -44.90 7.78 11.21
CA GLU A 1049 -44.22 7.57 12.51
C GLU A 1049 -43.44 8.83 12.91
N ALA A 1050 -43.06 8.94 14.18
CA ALA A 1050 -42.22 10.04 14.67
C ALA A 1050 -40.87 10.11 13.90
N PRO A 1051 -40.38 11.30 13.49
CA PRO A 1051 -39.10 11.46 12.81
C PRO A 1051 -37.89 11.13 13.68
N PHE A 1052 -38.00 11.26 15.01
CA PHE A 1052 -36.91 11.02 15.96
C PHE A 1052 -37.21 9.85 16.91
N ILE A 1053 -36.22 8.99 17.17
CA ILE A 1053 -36.24 8.01 18.26
C ILE A 1053 -35.39 8.52 19.43
N LEU A 1054 -35.97 8.54 20.64
CA LEU A 1054 -35.24 8.74 21.88
C LEU A 1054 -34.96 7.36 22.51
N LEU A 1055 -33.69 6.94 22.47
CA LEU A 1055 -33.26 5.58 22.80
C LEU A 1055 -32.68 5.51 24.22
N THR A 1056 -33.29 4.70 25.07
CA THR A 1056 -32.84 4.48 26.46
C THR A 1056 -32.32 3.05 26.69
N GLY A 1057 -31.63 2.83 27.81
CA GLY A 1057 -31.18 1.51 28.26
C GLY A 1057 -29.69 1.42 28.60
N PRO A 1058 -29.23 0.25 29.08
CA PRO A 1058 -27.87 0.06 29.59
C PRO A 1058 -26.82 0.15 28.46
N ASN A 1059 -25.56 0.44 28.82
CA ASN A 1059 -24.49 0.60 27.81
C ASN A 1059 -24.11 -0.72 27.13
N MET A 1060 -24.23 -1.85 27.82
CA MET A 1060 -24.10 -3.18 27.21
C MET A 1060 -25.36 -3.64 26.45
N GLY A 1061 -26.42 -2.82 26.37
CA GLY A 1061 -27.65 -3.15 25.66
C GLY A 1061 -27.59 -2.98 24.13
N GLY A 1062 -26.48 -2.47 23.58
CA GLY A 1062 -26.30 -2.29 22.13
C GLY A 1062 -26.78 -0.97 21.54
N LYS A 1063 -26.99 0.09 22.35
CA LYS A 1063 -27.47 1.42 21.88
C LYS A 1063 -26.63 1.97 20.71
N SER A 1064 -25.33 2.12 20.92
CA SER A 1064 -24.39 2.65 19.91
C SER A 1064 -24.28 1.74 18.68
N THR A 1065 -24.47 0.42 18.85
CA THR A 1065 -24.53 -0.55 17.75
C THR A 1065 -25.75 -0.31 16.86
N LEU A 1066 -26.92 -0.02 17.45
CA LEU A 1066 -28.14 0.31 16.70
C LEU A 1066 -28.00 1.65 15.96
N LEU A 1067 -27.39 2.67 16.59
CA LEU A 1067 -27.08 3.95 15.92
C LEU A 1067 -26.22 3.71 14.67
N ARG A 1068 -25.11 2.99 14.82
CA ARG A 1068 -24.19 2.65 13.73
C ARG A 1068 -24.86 1.82 12.63
N GLN A 1069 -25.66 0.82 13.02
CA GLN A 1069 -26.41 -0.03 12.10
C GLN A 1069 -27.32 0.79 11.16
N VAL A 1070 -28.09 1.75 11.69
CA VAL A 1070 -28.98 2.59 10.88
C VAL A 1070 -28.16 3.50 9.95
N CYS A 1071 -27.13 4.16 10.47
CA CYS A 1071 -26.27 5.06 9.70
C CYS A 1071 -25.54 4.33 8.55
N LEU A 1072 -24.95 3.16 8.83
CA LEU A 1072 -24.26 2.35 7.83
C LEU A 1072 -25.22 1.78 6.77
N ALA A 1073 -26.47 1.46 7.13
CA ALA A 1073 -27.48 1.02 6.16
C ALA A 1073 -27.84 2.12 5.15
N VAL A 1074 -27.86 3.39 5.56
CA VAL A 1074 -28.02 4.54 4.64
C VAL A 1074 -26.81 4.70 3.73
N VAL A 1075 -25.58 4.60 4.28
CA VAL A 1075 -24.33 4.64 3.49
C VAL A 1075 -24.31 3.54 2.41
N MET A 1076 -24.66 2.30 2.77
CA MET A 1076 -24.80 1.19 1.80
C MET A 1076 -25.84 1.51 0.72
N ALA A 1077 -27.05 1.90 1.12
CA ALA A 1077 -28.17 2.10 0.20
C ALA A 1077 -27.86 3.20 -0.82
N GLN A 1078 -27.29 4.32 -0.38
CA GLN A 1078 -26.91 5.45 -1.24
C GLN A 1078 -25.58 5.23 -1.99
N ALA A 1079 -24.77 4.22 -1.62
CA ALA A 1079 -23.71 3.73 -2.49
C ALA A 1079 -24.22 2.87 -3.66
N GLY A 1080 -25.49 2.43 -3.62
CA GLY A 1080 -26.11 1.51 -4.58
C GLY A 1080 -26.04 0.03 -4.19
N ALA A 1081 -25.64 -0.28 -2.95
CA ALA A 1081 -25.52 -1.64 -2.45
C ALA A 1081 -26.87 -2.20 -1.94
N TRP A 1082 -26.98 -3.52 -1.91
CA TRP A 1082 -28.04 -4.22 -1.17
C TRP A 1082 -27.71 -4.23 0.33
N VAL A 1083 -28.74 -4.29 1.18
CA VAL A 1083 -28.59 -4.18 2.64
C VAL A 1083 -29.03 -5.45 3.37
N PRO A 1084 -28.46 -5.79 4.54
CA PRO A 1084 -28.81 -6.99 5.30
C PRO A 1084 -30.07 -6.79 6.14
N ALA A 1085 -31.22 -6.68 5.47
CA ALA A 1085 -32.56 -6.55 6.02
C ALA A 1085 -33.57 -7.42 5.26
N GLU A 1086 -34.76 -7.61 5.82
CA GLU A 1086 -35.93 -8.18 5.12
C GLU A 1086 -36.53 -7.16 4.14
N SER A 1087 -36.61 -5.89 4.56
CA SER A 1087 -36.91 -4.75 3.69
C SER A 1087 -36.28 -3.46 4.22
N LEU A 1088 -36.02 -2.52 3.31
CA LEU A 1088 -35.61 -1.15 3.62
C LEU A 1088 -36.28 -0.19 2.64
N GLN A 1089 -37.06 0.76 3.18
CA GLN A 1089 -37.64 1.90 2.47
C GLN A 1089 -37.06 3.20 3.04
N LEU A 1090 -36.59 4.12 2.19
CA LEU A 1090 -36.09 5.42 2.65
C LEU A 1090 -36.27 6.54 1.62
N THR A 1091 -36.43 7.78 2.08
CA THR A 1091 -36.19 8.96 1.23
C THR A 1091 -34.68 9.30 1.24
N PRO A 1092 -34.08 9.81 0.15
CA PRO A 1092 -32.62 9.99 0.09
C PRO A 1092 -32.14 11.04 1.09
N THR A 1093 -30.99 10.78 1.70
CA THR A 1093 -30.39 11.57 2.78
C THR A 1093 -29.31 12.49 2.22
N ASP A 1094 -29.42 13.79 2.47
CA ASP A 1094 -28.49 14.81 1.96
C ASP A 1094 -27.22 14.95 2.82
N ALA A 1095 -27.33 14.73 4.13
CA ALA A 1095 -26.22 14.76 5.07
C ALA A 1095 -26.42 13.78 6.23
N LEU A 1096 -25.32 13.17 6.68
CA LEU A 1096 -25.28 12.22 7.78
C LEU A 1096 -24.37 12.75 8.90
N PHE A 1097 -24.98 13.15 10.02
CA PHE A 1097 -24.29 13.70 11.17
C PHE A 1097 -24.24 12.67 12.30
N VAL A 1098 -23.04 12.31 12.75
CA VAL A 1098 -22.86 11.28 13.78
C VAL A 1098 -21.98 11.80 14.91
N ARG A 1099 -22.53 11.82 16.13
CA ARG A 1099 -21.81 12.14 17.36
C ARG A 1099 -21.85 10.94 18.28
N SER A 1100 -20.85 10.07 18.20
CA SER A 1100 -20.67 8.93 19.11
C SER A 1100 -19.35 9.00 19.89
N GLY A 1101 -19.40 8.63 21.17
CA GLY A 1101 -18.25 8.34 22.01
C GLY A 1101 -17.38 9.54 22.43
N ALA A 1102 -16.43 9.25 23.32
CA ALA A 1102 -15.45 10.21 23.79
C ALA A 1102 -14.18 10.15 22.93
N ARG A 1103 -13.80 11.27 22.30
CA ARG A 1103 -12.44 11.49 21.79
C ARG A 1103 -11.90 12.79 22.38
N ASP A 1104 -10.93 12.66 23.27
CA ASP A 1104 -10.43 13.80 24.02
C ASP A 1104 -9.41 14.58 23.18
N ALA A 1105 -9.77 15.81 22.79
CA ALA A 1105 -8.92 16.72 22.01
C ALA A 1105 -7.79 17.36 22.86
N ILE A 1106 -7.12 16.57 23.71
CA ILE A 1106 -6.08 17.02 24.66
C ILE A 1106 -4.97 17.81 23.94
N MET A 1107 -4.62 17.42 22.71
CA MET A 1107 -3.59 18.11 21.92
C MET A 1107 -4.04 19.44 21.28
N SER A 1108 -5.35 19.71 21.17
CA SER A 1108 -5.86 21.01 20.70
C SER A 1108 -6.02 22.03 21.83
N GLY A 1109 -6.05 21.56 23.09
CA GLY A 1109 -6.30 22.34 24.30
C GLY A 1109 -7.78 22.66 24.56
N GLN A 1110 -8.70 22.00 23.86
CA GLN A 1110 -10.14 22.18 24.04
C GLN A 1110 -10.71 21.19 25.06
N SER A 1111 -11.74 21.61 25.81
CA SER A 1111 -12.50 20.70 26.66
C SER A 1111 -13.27 19.68 25.80
N THR A 1112 -13.38 18.45 26.30
CA THR A 1112 -14.14 17.35 25.67
C THR A 1112 -15.59 17.78 25.39
N PHE A 1113 -16.20 18.46 26.36
CA PHE A 1113 -17.54 19.04 26.27
C PHE A 1113 -17.65 20.18 25.25
N PHE A 1114 -16.60 21.00 25.09
CA PHE A 1114 -16.61 22.07 24.09
C PHE A 1114 -16.60 21.51 22.67
N VAL A 1115 -15.77 20.48 22.41
CA VAL A 1115 -15.74 19.80 21.11
C VAL A 1115 -17.08 19.15 20.80
N GLU A 1116 -17.65 18.43 21.78
CA GLU A 1116 -18.96 17.78 21.70
C GLU A 1116 -20.11 18.76 21.38
N LEU A 1117 -20.13 19.94 22.01
CA LEU A 1117 -21.10 21.00 21.69
C LEU A 1117 -20.82 21.68 20.33
N ALA A 1118 -19.56 21.91 19.96
CA ALA A 1118 -19.22 22.56 18.71
C ALA A 1118 -19.54 21.68 17.48
N GLU A 1119 -19.34 20.36 17.60
CA GLU A 1119 -19.76 19.38 16.60
C GLU A 1119 -21.29 19.31 16.49
N THR A 1120 -21.99 19.37 17.63
CA THR A 1120 -23.46 19.41 17.65
C THR A 1120 -24.00 20.71 17.04
N ALA A 1121 -23.38 21.87 17.33
CA ALA A 1121 -23.76 23.15 16.71
C ALA A 1121 -23.53 23.16 15.19
N ALA A 1122 -22.39 22.62 14.73
CA ALA A 1122 -22.11 22.48 13.29
C ALA A 1122 -23.10 21.55 12.58
N ALA A 1123 -23.60 20.51 13.25
CA ALA A 1123 -24.70 19.69 12.74
C ALA A 1123 -26.03 20.47 12.69
N LEU A 1124 -26.40 21.18 13.78
CA LEU A 1124 -27.64 21.96 13.86
C LEU A 1124 -27.71 23.08 12.80
N HIS A 1125 -26.60 23.75 12.50
CA HIS A 1125 -26.53 24.78 11.45
C HIS A 1125 -26.60 24.21 10.02
N ARG A 1126 -26.38 22.90 9.83
CA ARG A 1126 -26.26 22.25 8.51
C ARG A 1126 -27.33 21.20 8.21
N ALA A 1127 -28.07 20.72 9.21
CA ALA A 1127 -29.08 19.70 9.04
C ALA A 1127 -30.34 20.26 8.36
N SER A 1128 -30.89 19.51 7.41
CA SER A 1128 -32.19 19.76 6.79
C SER A 1128 -33.21 18.70 7.23
N ALA A 1129 -34.48 18.87 6.88
CA ALA A 1129 -35.51 17.85 7.06
C ALA A 1129 -35.19 16.51 6.33
N ARG A 1130 -34.29 16.53 5.33
CA ARG A 1130 -33.79 15.31 4.66
C ARG A 1130 -32.60 14.66 5.37
N SER A 1131 -31.93 15.34 6.30
CA SER A 1131 -30.73 14.79 6.94
C SER A 1131 -31.04 13.67 7.94
N LEU A 1132 -30.02 12.89 8.28
CA LEU A 1132 -30.06 11.87 9.35
C LEU A 1132 -29.06 12.25 10.45
N VAL A 1133 -29.54 12.31 11.69
CA VAL A 1133 -28.74 12.71 12.86
C VAL A 1133 -28.70 11.59 13.90
N ALA A 1134 -27.50 11.17 14.30
CA ALA A 1134 -27.28 10.16 15.34
C ALA A 1134 -26.46 10.74 16.50
N LEU A 1135 -27.07 10.82 17.69
CA LEU A 1135 -26.46 11.35 18.91
C LEU A 1135 -26.32 10.24 19.98
N ASP A 1136 -25.14 10.14 20.59
CA ASP A 1136 -24.83 9.14 21.62
C ASP A 1136 -24.31 9.85 22.89
N GLU A 1137 -25.07 9.78 23.99
CA GLU A 1137 -24.71 10.31 25.31
C GLU A 1137 -24.38 11.82 25.38
N LEU A 1138 -24.94 12.65 24.50
CA LEU A 1138 -24.75 14.13 24.50
C LEU A 1138 -24.94 14.74 25.91
N GLY A 1139 -24.00 15.60 26.32
CA GLY A 1139 -23.99 16.25 27.63
C GLY A 1139 -23.15 15.53 28.69
N ARG A 1140 -22.61 14.35 28.38
CA ARG A 1140 -21.70 13.55 29.23
C ARG A 1140 -20.47 14.29 29.76
N GLY A 1141 -20.08 15.41 29.13
CA GLY A 1141 -18.92 16.22 29.52
C GLY A 1141 -19.18 17.32 30.56
N THR A 1142 -20.41 17.48 31.07
CA THR A 1142 -20.80 18.56 31.99
C THR A 1142 -21.61 18.05 33.19
N SER A 1143 -22.18 18.96 34.00
CA SER A 1143 -23.07 18.60 35.11
C SER A 1143 -24.37 17.96 34.60
N THR A 1144 -24.96 17.06 35.38
CA THR A 1144 -26.18 16.33 34.99
C THR A 1144 -27.37 17.26 34.69
N SER A 1145 -27.47 18.42 35.35
CA SER A 1145 -28.50 19.41 35.06
C SER A 1145 -28.28 20.13 33.74
N ASP A 1146 -27.05 20.55 33.46
CA ASP A 1146 -26.73 21.30 32.25
C ASP A 1146 -26.76 20.39 31.02
N GLY A 1147 -26.25 19.16 31.17
CA GLY A 1147 -26.27 18.13 30.14
C GLY A 1147 -27.70 17.72 29.77
N ALA A 1148 -28.58 17.53 30.75
CA ALA A 1148 -30.00 17.24 30.49
C ALA A 1148 -30.73 18.42 29.83
N ALA A 1149 -30.50 19.66 30.28
CA ALA A 1149 -31.12 20.85 29.71
C ALA A 1149 -30.69 21.09 28.25
N ILE A 1150 -29.41 20.90 27.93
CA ILE A 1150 -28.90 21.00 26.57
C ILE A 1150 -29.42 19.85 25.69
N ALA A 1151 -29.44 18.62 26.21
CA ALA A 1151 -30.02 17.47 25.53
C ALA A 1151 -31.50 17.71 25.15
N ALA A 1152 -32.30 18.26 26.06
CA ALA A 1152 -33.70 18.62 25.79
C ALA A 1152 -33.83 19.66 24.67
N ALA A 1153 -33.08 20.77 24.77
CA ALA A 1153 -33.13 21.84 23.77
C ALA A 1153 -32.68 21.36 22.37
N VAL A 1154 -31.65 20.51 22.30
CA VAL A 1154 -31.14 19.93 21.04
C VAL A 1154 -32.15 18.95 20.43
N LEU A 1155 -32.74 18.05 21.24
CA LEU A 1155 -33.78 17.13 20.78
C LEU A 1155 -35.00 17.90 20.25
N GLN A 1156 -35.49 18.90 21.00
CA GLN A 1156 -36.65 19.69 20.60
C GLN A 1156 -36.39 20.46 19.29
N HIS A 1157 -35.19 21.01 19.08
CA HIS A 1157 -34.85 21.70 17.85
C HIS A 1157 -34.76 20.74 16.65
N LEU A 1158 -34.09 19.60 16.80
CA LEU A 1158 -33.97 18.58 15.74
C LEU A 1158 -35.33 18.00 15.34
N ALA A 1159 -36.15 17.59 16.32
CA ALA A 1159 -37.41 16.90 16.09
C ALA A 1159 -38.56 17.84 15.69
N SER A 1160 -38.61 19.08 16.21
CA SER A 1160 -39.76 19.99 16.03
C SER A 1160 -39.45 21.32 15.34
N THR A 1161 -38.19 21.65 15.04
CA THR A 1161 -37.83 22.84 14.24
C THR A 1161 -37.22 22.47 12.89
N ILE A 1162 -36.27 21.54 12.86
CA ILE A 1162 -35.66 21.02 11.62
C ILE A 1162 -36.49 19.86 11.05
N CYS A 1163 -37.17 19.09 11.90
CA CYS A 1163 -37.95 17.90 11.56
C CYS A 1163 -37.14 16.85 10.78
N CYS A 1164 -35.83 16.78 11.04
CA CYS A 1164 -34.93 15.79 10.48
C CYS A 1164 -35.14 14.40 11.09
N ARG A 1165 -34.73 13.35 10.37
CA ARG A 1165 -34.74 11.98 10.88
C ARG A 1165 -33.60 11.79 11.88
N GLY A 1166 -33.80 11.01 12.95
CA GLY A 1166 -32.68 10.72 13.83
C GLY A 1166 -32.92 9.79 15.00
N LEU A 1167 -31.82 9.48 15.69
CA LEU A 1167 -31.80 8.69 16.91
C LEU A 1167 -30.91 9.38 17.96
N PHE A 1168 -31.40 9.51 19.18
CA PHE A 1168 -30.64 10.03 20.32
C PHE A 1168 -30.60 9.00 21.44
N ALA A 1169 -29.44 8.38 21.65
CA ALA A 1169 -29.19 7.52 22.80
C ALA A 1169 -28.85 8.35 24.04
N THR A 1170 -29.62 8.18 25.13
CA THR A 1170 -29.50 8.99 26.36
C THR A 1170 -29.62 8.17 27.65
N HIS A 1171 -29.10 8.76 28.74
CA HIS A 1171 -29.27 8.30 30.12
C HIS A 1171 -30.18 9.22 30.95
N TYR A 1172 -30.60 10.36 30.41
CA TYR A 1172 -31.49 11.28 31.11
C TYR A 1172 -32.91 10.72 31.10
N HIS A 1173 -33.25 9.86 32.06
CA HIS A 1173 -34.59 9.27 32.19
C HIS A 1173 -35.70 10.33 32.15
N ARG A 1174 -35.49 11.50 32.78
CA ARG A 1174 -36.44 12.63 32.71
C ARG A 1174 -36.75 13.06 31.27
N LEU A 1175 -35.75 13.10 30.39
CA LEU A 1175 -35.96 13.44 28.98
C LEU A 1175 -36.82 12.39 28.25
N ALA A 1176 -36.76 11.12 28.68
CA ALA A 1176 -37.65 10.07 28.19
C ALA A 1176 -39.05 10.15 28.80
N ASP A 1177 -39.19 10.68 30.01
CA ASP A 1177 -40.47 10.93 30.67
C ASP A 1177 -41.19 12.16 30.09
N ASP A 1178 -40.44 13.25 29.84
CA ASP A 1178 -40.94 14.53 29.31
C ASP A 1178 -41.47 14.41 27.85
N HIS A 1179 -41.07 13.38 27.11
CA HIS A 1179 -41.44 13.14 25.70
C HIS A 1179 -42.28 11.85 25.46
N GLN A 1180 -42.87 11.21 26.49
CA GLN A 1180 -43.65 9.98 26.28
C GLN A 1180 -44.89 10.18 25.37
N ASP A 1181 -45.50 11.36 25.40
CA ASP A 1181 -46.69 11.74 24.62
C ASP A 1181 -46.37 12.66 23.41
N ASP A 1182 -45.10 12.78 23.00
CA ASP A 1182 -44.66 13.68 21.91
C ASP A 1182 -44.87 13.03 20.53
N ALA A 1183 -45.66 13.69 19.67
CA ALA A 1183 -45.90 13.25 18.30
C ALA A 1183 -44.64 13.22 17.42
N ASN A 1184 -43.61 14.00 17.76
CA ASN A 1184 -42.36 14.10 17.00
C ASN A 1184 -41.24 13.18 17.54
N VAL A 1185 -41.43 12.52 18.69
CA VAL A 1185 -40.38 11.73 19.36
C VAL A 1185 -40.92 10.37 19.84
N SER A 1186 -40.46 9.28 19.22
CA SER A 1186 -40.76 7.92 19.68
C SER A 1186 -39.77 7.48 20.77
N VAL A 1187 -40.24 7.39 22.02
CA VAL A 1187 -39.43 6.87 23.14
C VAL A 1187 -39.34 5.35 23.05
N ARG A 1188 -38.12 4.81 22.95
CA ARG A 1188 -37.83 3.37 22.81
C ARG A 1188 -36.65 2.96 23.70
N HIS A 1189 -36.46 1.66 23.90
CA HIS A 1189 -35.35 1.13 24.71
C HIS A 1189 -34.76 -0.18 24.17
N MET A 1190 -33.51 -0.48 24.55
CA MET A 1190 -32.91 -1.79 24.28
C MET A 1190 -33.36 -2.81 25.33
N ALA A 1191 -34.05 -3.85 24.89
CA ALA A 1191 -34.71 -4.83 25.75
C ALA A 1191 -33.73 -5.69 26.56
N CYS A 1192 -34.06 -5.89 27.84
CA CYS A 1192 -33.27 -6.66 28.79
C CYS A 1192 -34.20 -7.61 29.57
N HIS A 1193 -33.86 -8.89 29.67
CA HIS A 1193 -34.54 -9.84 30.55
C HIS A 1193 -33.93 -9.82 31.95
N VAL A 1194 -34.74 -10.13 32.97
CA VAL A 1194 -34.29 -10.21 34.37
C VAL A 1194 -34.80 -11.52 34.98
N ASP A 1195 -33.92 -12.51 35.06
CA ASP A 1195 -34.23 -13.79 35.69
C ASP A 1195 -34.17 -13.64 37.22
N SER A 1196 -35.31 -13.88 37.88
CA SER A 1196 -35.45 -13.86 39.34
C SER A 1196 -35.22 -15.25 39.93
N ALA A 1197 -34.08 -15.87 39.59
CA ALA A 1197 -33.76 -17.27 39.87
C ALA A 1197 -32.94 -17.45 41.17
N GLY A 1198 -33.57 -17.13 42.31
CA GLY A 1198 -32.96 -17.19 43.66
C GLY A 1198 -32.69 -15.80 44.24
N ASP A 1199 -31.81 -15.71 45.24
CA ASP A 1199 -31.47 -14.45 45.95
C ASP A 1199 -30.71 -13.42 45.08
N CYS A 1200 -30.49 -13.70 43.79
CA CYS A 1200 -29.78 -12.85 42.84
C CYS A 1200 -30.62 -12.63 41.57
N GLU A 1201 -31.00 -11.38 41.29
CA GLU A 1201 -31.45 -10.99 39.94
C GLU A 1201 -30.27 -11.14 38.96
N GLN A 1202 -30.44 -11.92 37.90
CA GLN A 1202 -29.52 -12.01 36.76
C GLN A 1202 -30.11 -11.25 35.56
N VAL A 1203 -29.29 -10.43 34.88
CA VAL A 1203 -29.73 -9.64 33.72
C VAL A 1203 -29.13 -10.22 32.43
N THR A 1204 -29.99 -10.40 31.43
CA THR A 1204 -29.64 -10.92 30.10
C THR A 1204 -30.03 -9.87 29.04
N PHE A 1205 -29.05 -9.34 28.31
CA PHE A 1205 -29.31 -8.38 27.23
C PHE A 1205 -29.89 -9.10 26.00
N LEU A 1206 -31.02 -8.62 25.49
CA LEU A 1206 -31.71 -9.24 24.35
C LEU A 1206 -31.33 -8.61 23.00
N TYR A 1207 -30.69 -7.43 23.02
CA TYR A 1207 -30.27 -6.65 21.84
C TYR A 1207 -31.40 -6.33 20.83
N LYS A 1208 -32.66 -6.49 21.24
CA LYS A 1208 -33.86 -6.06 20.52
C LYS A 1208 -34.27 -4.65 20.94
N LEU A 1209 -34.66 -3.82 19.97
CA LEU A 1209 -35.38 -2.57 20.20
C LEU A 1209 -36.82 -2.88 20.66
N ALA A 1210 -37.26 -2.20 21.72
CA ALA A 1210 -38.60 -2.30 22.28
C ALA A 1210 -39.19 -0.91 22.53
N GLU A 1211 -40.51 -0.83 22.67
CA GLU A 1211 -41.25 0.43 22.83
C GLU A 1211 -41.27 0.92 24.28
N GLY A 1212 -41.43 2.24 24.45
CA GLY A 1212 -41.45 2.91 25.74
C GLY A 1212 -40.06 3.09 26.37
N ALA A 1213 -40.03 3.83 27.48
CA ALA A 1213 -38.83 4.09 28.26
C ALA A 1213 -38.32 2.83 28.99
N CYS A 1214 -37.01 2.75 29.22
CA CYS A 1214 -36.39 1.66 29.97
C CYS A 1214 -36.90 1.62 31.43
N PRO A 1215 -37.53 0.52 31.90
CA PRO A 1215 -38.37 0.53 33.11
C PRO A 1215 -37.62 0.54 34.45
N LYS A 1216 -36.31 0.28 34.47
CA LYS A 1216 -35.44 0.36 35.65
C LYS A 1216 -34.01 0.72 35.23
N SER A 1217 -33.25 1.38 36.11
CA SER A 1217 -31.79 1.46 35.96
C SER A 1217 -31.16 0.10 36.27
N TYR A 1218 -30.53 -0.51 35.27
CA TYR A 1218 -29.83 -1.80 35.41
C TYR A 1218 -28.41 -1.68 36.00
N GLY A 1219 -27.94 -0.46 36.32
CA GLY A 1219 -26.59 -0.21 36.83
C GLY A 1219 -26.15 -1.13 37.98
N PRO A 1220 -26.96 -1.31 39.05
CA PRO A 1220 -26.62 -2.21 40.16
C PRO A 1220 -26.49 -3.69 39.74
N ASN A 1221 -27.24 -4.13 38.73
CA ASN A 1221 -27.18 -5.51 38.24
C ASN A 1221 -25.98 -5.72 37.31
N VAL A 1222 -25.58 -4.72 36.51
CA VAL A 1222 -24.30 -4.72 35.78
C VAL A 1222 -23.12 -4.70 36.75
N ALA A 1223 -23.20 -3.94 37.84
CA ALA A 1223 -22.19 -3.95 38.90
C ALA A 1223 -22.08 -5.33 39.58
N ARG A 1224 -23.20 -6.04 39.79
CA ARG A 1224 -23.19 -7.43 40.29
C ARG A 1224 -22.51 -8.38 39.30
N LEU A 1225 -22.79 -8.26 38.00
CA LEU A 1225 -22.13 -9.03 36.93
C LEU A 1225 -20.63 -8.74 36.85
N ALA A 1226 -20.20 -7.50 37.12
CA ALA A 1226 -18.79 -7.11 37.24
C ALA A 1226 -18.12 -7.56 38.56
N GLY A 1227 -18.83 -8.31 39.42
CA GLY A 1227 -18.28 -8.88 40.64
C GLY A 1227 -18.15 -7.90 41.82
N LEU A 1228 -18.84 -6.75 41.80
CA LEU A 1228 -18.81 -5.84 42.95
C LEU A 1228 -19.43 -6.49 44.21
N PRO A 1229 -18.84 -6.31 45.40
CA PRO A 1229 -19.35 -6.88 46.65
C PRO A 1229 -20.83 -6.57 46.90
N PRO A 1230 -21.69 -7.57 47.19
CA PRO A 1230 -23.12 -7.34 47.42
C PRO A 1230 -23.45 -6.33 48.53
N SER A 1231 -22.55 -6.12 49.48
CA SER A 1231 -22.66 -5.09 50.53
C SER A 1231 -22.68 -3.66 50.00
N LEU A 1232 -22.11 -3.39 48.82
CA LEU A 1232 -22.19 -2.09 48.14
C LEU A 1232 -23.46 -1.93 47.31
N LEU A 1233 -24.17 -3.02 47.03
CA LEU A 1233 -25.37 -3.08 46.17
C LEU A 1233 -26.66 -3.24 46.99
N ALA A 1234 -26.57 -3.09 48.32
CA ALA A 1234 -27.71 -3.18 49.24
C ALA A 1234 -28.65 -1.95 49.12
N PRO A 1235 -29.95 -2.07 49.45
CA PRO A 1235 -30.94 -1.02 49.20
C PRO A 1235 -30.63 0.37 49.81
N GLY A 1236 -29.81 0.43 50.87
CA GLY A 1236 -29.36 1.69 51.46
C GLY A 1236 -28.54 2.60 50.54
N PHE A 1237 -28.02 2.09 49.43
CA PHE A 1237 -27.32 2.88 48.41
C PHE A 1237 -28.23 3.41 47.27
N GLN A 1238 -29.54 3.09 47.27
CA GLN A 1238 -30.49 3.58 46.24
C GLN A 1238 -30.94 5.05 46.42
N TYR A 1239 -30.24 5.82 47.26
CA TYR A 1239 -30.56 7.20 47.64
C TYR A 1239 -29.47 8.23 47.25
N TRP A 1240 -28.52 7.83 46.39
CA TRP A 1240 -27.45 8.67 45.83
C TRP A 1240 -27.48 8.63 44.30
#